data_AF-U5NH70-F1
#
_entry.id   AF-U5NH70-F1
#
_cell.length_a   1.000
_cell.length_b   1.000
_cell.length_c   1.000
_cell.angle_alpha   90.00
_cell.angle_beta   90.00
_cell.angle_gamma   90.00
#
_symmetry.space_group_name_H-M   'P 1'
#
loop_
_entity.id
_entity.type
_entity.pdbx_description
1 polymer ?
#
loop_
_entity_poly.entity_id
_entity_poly.type
_entity_poly.pdbx_seq_one_letter_code
_entity_poly.pdbx_strand_id
1 'polypeptide(L)'
;MVEREQKDVLWFDELHRQDVDLVGGKSSSLGELTSATRIPVPYGFATTTHAYKAFMAATGLNEQINQLLATIKDYEDTDELHTVCANVRSLIVNAEMPAELATTIKKAYQQLAVKMEQTNPFVAVRSSATAEDLPNASFAGQQETYLNVQGADLVVKKVQECYASLFTDRATYYRHKQHFPHEKVALSAAIQMMVFSKAAGIMFSVNVANGNDQQMVIDAIWGLGEYIVLGKVTPDHYVIDKDSGKIIDRTITNKPIELLQRPGSGTYERKVPADRAKQAALTDDQVKELAGYAKQIEKHYGCYMDMEFALDRPTNKLWLVQARPETVWSNKKKEKKETGEVKMKNAQPILKGLPASPGLASGKVHVIADPRDIDDFQNDEVLVTKMTSPDWVPAMKKAAAIITNNGGMTCHAAIVSREMQIPCLVGTAACGTAAMDILHDGDQVTVDAKNGVVYAGDLMKELAPKEQTPAASTAAVEYFAPTATRVMMNLGDPDLAKRYASLPADGIGLMREEFIWTTAIHEHPLYLIKTGHPEKVVDGLAAGIAKVARAMAPRPMILRFSDFKSGEYRHLKGGEEFEPHEPADLLGWRGAARYYDPHFIEAFKLELAAVKKVRTELGLTNLNVMIPFVRTVDEMAKITELIAKNGLKRSADFKVYMMAEIPSNIILADQFNRYVDGYSIGSNDLSMLILGCDRNNDTVSSLFDERNLAVKRAIFHLITVAHRDGKTVSICGQAPSEYPEFTEFLIRSGIDYVSVNPDMVKETKKNVAHFEQRILLDQATGRGRQLVDEINW
;
A
#
# COMPACT_ATOMS: atom_id res chain seq x y z
N MET A 1 -30.13 25.52 -22.86
CA MET A 1 -28.77 24.94 -23.00
C MET A 1 -28.78 23.67 -22.17
N VAL A 2 -28.36 22.54 -22.73
CA VAL A 2 -28.24 21.28 -21.97
C VAL A 2 -27.10 21.45 -20.96
N GLU A 3 -27.31 21.07 -19.70
CA GLU A 3 -26.28 21.08 -18.67
C GLU A 3 -25.12 20.16 -19.06
N ARG A 4 -23.89 20.52 -18.68
CA ARG A 4 -22.67 19.84 -19.15
C ARG A 4 -22.64 18.37 -18.74
N GLU A 5 -23.23 18.08 -17.58
CA GLU A 5 -23.40 16.77 -16.95
C GLU A 5 -24.36 15.84 -17.71
N GLN A 6 -25.18 16.40 -18.61
CA GLN A 6 -26.16 15.67 -19.44
C GLN A 6 -25.70 15.50 -20.89
N LYS A 7 -24.49 15.94 -21.25
CA LYS A 7 -23.93 15.72 -22.59
C LYS A 7 -23.33 14.33 -22.70
N ASP A 8 -23.52 13.66 -23.82
CA ASP A 8 -22.87 12.37 -24.11
C ASP A 8 -21.36 12.50 -24.41
N VAL A 9 -20.95 13.66 -24.93
CA VAL A 9 -19.59 13.94 -25.39
C VAL A 9 -19.15 15.33 -24.94
N LEU A 10 -17.90 15.43 -24.50
CA LEU A 10 -17.21 16.68 -24.17
C LEU A 10 -15.86 16.75 -24.88
N TRP A 11 -15.52 17.91 -25.41
CA TRP A 11 -14.20 18.15 -26.02
C TRP A 11 -13.12 18.35 -24.97
N PHE A 12 -11.85 18.04 -25.28
CA PHE A 12 -10.77 18.19 -24.31
C PHE A 12 -10.59 19.62 -23.79
N ASP A 13 -10.87 20.64 -24.59
CA ASP A 13 -10.85 22.05 -24.17
C ASP A 13 -12.06 22.44 -23.28
N GLU A 14 -13.08 21.59 -23.18
CA GLU A 14 -14.19 21.75 -22.24
C GLU A 14 -13.94 21.01 -20.91
N LEU A 15 -12.83 20.28 -20.75
CA LEU A 15 -12.57 19.40 -19.61
C LEU A 15 -11.52 19.96 -18.64
N HIS A 16 -11.70 19.68 -17.35
CA HIS A 16 -10.84 20.10 -16.25
C HIS A 16 -10.60 18.94 -15.27
N ARG A 17 -9.59 19.11 -14.41
CA ARG A 17 -9.17 18.12 -13.40
C ARG A 17 -10.29 17.68 -12.45
N GLN A 18 -11.26 18.55 -12.17
CA GLN A 18 -12.39 18.24 -11.27
C GLN A 18 -13.45 17.32 -11.90
N ASP A 19 -13.38 17.07 -13.21
CA ASP A 19 -14.40 16.32 -13.96
C ASP A 19 -14.18 14.80 -13.95
N VAL A 20 -13.42 14.27 -12.98
CA VAL A 20 -13.15 12.83 -12.85
C VAL A 20 -14.44 12.01 -12.82
N ASP A 21 -15.48 12.50 -12.13
CA ASP A 21 -16.77 11.81 -12.04
C ASP A 21 -17.56 11.82 -13.37
N LEU A 22 -17.25 12.75 -14.29
CA LEU A 22 -17.93 12.90 -15.57
C LEU A 22 -17.24 12.14 -16.70
N VAL A 23 -15.91 12.05 -16.68
CA VAL A 23 -15.13 11.50 -17.80
C VAL A 23 -13.97 10.59 -17.37
N GLY A 24 -13.87 10.23 -16.09
CA GLY A 24 -12.76 9.46 -15.54
C GLY A 24 -11.46 10.24 -15.44
N GLY A 25 -10.47 9.63 -14.77
CA GLY A 25 -9.22 10.31 -14.43
C GLY A 25 -8.31 10.63 -15.63
N LYS A 26 -8.23 9.74 -16.63
CA LYS A 26 -7.42 10.00 -17.83
C LYS A 26 -7.98 11.12 -18.70
N SER A 27 -9.27 11.06 -19.03
CA SER A 27 -9.90 12.09 -19.88
C SER A 27 -9.90 13.46 -19.20
N SER A 28 -10.15 13.51 -17.88
CA SER A 28 -10.10 14.76 -17.11
C SER A 28 -8.68 15.34 -17.07
N SER A 29 -7.65 14.50 -16.94
CA SER A 29 -6.25 14.95 -16.97
C SER A 29 -5.80 15.40 -18.36
N LEU A 30 -6.19 14.69 -19.44
CA LEU A 30 -5.97 15.15 -20.82
C LEU A 30 -6.67 16.48 -21.10
N GLY A 31 -7.88 16.62 -20.56
CA GLY A 31 -8.65 17.85 -20.57
C GLY A 31 -7.92 19.00 -19.91
N GLU A 32 -7.49 18.80 -18.66
CA GLU A 32 -6.74 19.78 -17.87
C GLU A 32 -5.47 20.25 -18.58
N LEU A 33 -4.70 19.32 -19.15
CA LEU A 33 -3.52 19.68 -19.94
C LEU A 33 -3.90 20.52 -21.17
N THR A 34 -5.00 20.20 -21.84
CA THR A 34 -5.44 20.89 -23.06
C THR A 34 -6.02 22.27 -22.76
N SER A 35 -6.80 22.41 -21.70
CA SER A 35 -7.58 23.62 -21.38
C SER A 35 -6.80 24.62 -20.53
N ALA A 36 -5.93 24.13 -19.62
CA ALA A 36 -5.26 24.96 -18.62
C ALA A 36 -3.76 25.14 -18.85
N THR A 37 -3.16 24.43 -19.82
CA THR A 37 -1.71 24.51 -20.10
C THR A 37 -1.42 24.83 -21.57
N ARG A 38 -0.15 25.10 -21.89
CA ARG A 38 0.33 25.28 -23.28
C ARG A 38 1.06 24.04 -23.81
N ILE A 39 0.95 22.92 -23.11
CA ILE A 39 1.63 21.67 -23.45
C ILE A 39 0.95 21.03 -24.66
N PRO A 40 1.69 20.55 -25.67
CA PRO A 40 1.11 19.92 -26.84
C PRO A 40 0.47 18.57 -26.46
N VAL A 41 -0.85 18.52 -26.45
CA VAL A 41 -1.65 17.29 -26.30
C VAL A 41 -2.36 17.01 -27.62
N PRO A 42 -2.35 15.77 -28.14
CA PRO A 42 -3.16 15.42 -29.30
C PRO A 42 -4.64 15.66 -28.97
N TYR A 43 -5.28 16.51 -29.77
CA TYR A 43 -6.64 16.95 -29.50
C TYR A 43 -7.64 15.79 -29.66
N GLY A 44 -8.82 15.94 -29.07
CA GLY A 44 -9.80 14.87 -29.00
C GLY A 44 -11.05 15.25 -28.24
N PHE A 45 -11.87 14.24 -27.99
CA PHE A 45 -13.07 14.34 -27.16
C PHE A 45 -13.23 13.08 -26.32
N ALA A 46 -14.01 13.16 -25.26
CA ALA A 46 -14.35 12.03 -24.40
C ALA A 46 -15.85 11.81 -24.41
N THR A 47 -16.27 10.54 -24.37
CA THR A 47 -17.63 10.19 -23.96
C THR A 47 -17.77 10.37 -22.45
N THR A 48 -18.96 10.69 -21.97
CA THR A 48 -19.20 10.92 -20.54
C THR A 48 -19.72 9.68 -19.84
N THR A 49 -19.68 9.68 -18.51
CA THR A 49 -20.38 8.68 -17.71
C THR A 49 -21.89 8.70 -17.93
N HIS A 50 -22.45 9.83 -18.38
CA HIS A 50 -23.84 9.92 -18.80
C HIS A 50 -24.11 9.04 -20.03
N ALA A 51 -23.25 9.12 -21.06
CA ALA A 51 -23.35 8.27 -22.25
C ALA A 51 -23.28 6.77 -21.89
N TYR A 52 -22.36 6.39 -21.00
CA TYR A 52 -22.28 5.01 -20.51
C TYR A 52 -23.57 4.58 -19.80
N LYS A 53 -24.07 5.39 -18.87
CA LYS A 53 -25.33 5.09 -18.14
C LYS A 53 -26.53 5.02 -19.09
N ALA A 54 -26.60 5.89 -20.10
CA ALA A 54 -27.64 5.88 -21.12
C ALA A 54 -27.59 4.59 -21.96
N PHE A 55 -26.40 4.15 -22.38
CA PHE A 55 -26.21 2.88 -23.07
C PHE A 55 -26.69 1.69 -22.20
N MET A 56 -26.25 1.62 -20.94
CA MET A 56 -26.60 0.52 -20.05
C MET A 56 -28.10 0.48 -19.71
N ALA A 57 -28.73 1.65 -19.57
CA ALA A 57 -30.17 1.77 -19.31
C ALA A 57 -31.01 1.39 -20.54
N ALA A 58 -30.66 1.89 -21.73
CA ALA A 58 -31.42 1.63 -22.96
C ALA A 58 -31.36 0.16 -23.40
N THR A 59 -30.26 -0.53 -23.12
CA THR A 59 -30.06 -1.94 -23.48
C THR A 59 -30.57 -2.92 -22.41
N GLY A 60 -30.87 -2.44 -21.20
CA GLY A 60 -31.24 -3.30 -20.07
C GLY A 60 -30.11 -4.19 -19.53
N LEU A 61 -28.86 -3.92 -19.93
CA LEU A 61 -27.70 -4.77 -19.60
C LEU A 61 -27.36 -4.78 -18.11
N ASN A 62 -27.69 -3.72 -17.36
CA ASN A 62 -27.38 -3.64 -15.92
C ASN A 62 -27.93 -4.84 -15.14
N GLU A 63 -29.18 -5.22 -15.36
CA GLU A 63 -29.81 -6.35 -14.66
C GLU A 63 -29.19 -7.69 -15.07
N GLN A 64 -28.97 -7.89 -16.38
CA GLN A 64 -28.39 -9.13 -16.91
C GLN A 64 -26.96 -9.35 -16.41
N ILE A 65 -26.15 -8.29 -16.37
CA ILE A 65 -24.77 -8.36 -15.88
C ILE A 65 -24.76 -8.65 -14.39
N ASN A 66 -25.60 -7.99 -13.59
CA ASN A 66 -25.69 -8.25 -12.16
C ASN A 66 -26.11 -9.71 -11.87
N GLN A 67 -27.04 -10.26 -12.65
CA GLN A 67 -27.43 -11.67 -12.53
C GLN A 67 -26.28 -12.61 -12.85
N LEU A 68 -25.52 -12.36 -13.93
CA LEU A 68 -24.36 -13.18 -14.29
C LEU A 68 -23.23 -13.08 -13.26
N LEU A 69 -22.91 -11.88 -12.78
CA LEU A 69 -21.88 -11.71 -11.75
C LEU A 69 -22.27 -12.37 -10.43
N ALA A 70 -23.57 -12.42 -10.10
CA ALA A 70 -24.08 -13.11 -8.93
C ALA A 70 -24.03 -14.65 -9.05
N THR A 71 -23.80 -15.22 -10.24
CA THR A 71 -23.63 -16.68 -10.37
C THR A 71 -22.23 -17.16 -9.98
N ILE A 72 -21.25 -16.26 -9.90
CA ILE A 72 -19.89 -16.59 -9.48
C ILE A 72 -19.92 -17.01 -8.02
N LYS A 73 -19.52 -18.24 -7.73
CA LYS A 73 -19.51 -18.79 -6.37
C LYS A 73 -18.20 -18.50 -5.66
N ASP A 74 -17.11 -18.62 -6.40
CA ASP A 74 -15.76 -18.35 -5.92
C ASP A 74 -15.03 -17.45 -6.90
N TYR A 75 -14.70 -16.23 -6.45
CA TYR A 75 -13.90 -15.31 -7.25
C TYR A 75 -12.42 -15.71 -7.33
N GLU A 76 -11.96 -16.67 -6.52
CA GLU A 76 -10.62 -17.27 -6.64
C GLU A 76 -10.56 -18.39 -7.70
N ASP A 77 -11.70 -18.92 -8.16
CA ASP A 77 -11.74 -19.85 -9.29
C ASP A 77 -11.56 -19.08 -10.60
N THR A 78 -10.36 -19.20 -11.18
CA THR A 78 -9.98 -18.48 -12.39
C THR A 78 -10.80 -18.87 -13.60
N ASP A 79 -11.23 -20.13 -13.70
CA ASP A 79 -11.98 -20.64 -14.84
C ASP A 79 -13.46 -20.20 -14.78
N GLU A 80 -14.06 -20.23 -13.59
CA GLU A 80 -15.40 -19.69 -13.35
C GLU A 80 -15.44 -18.18 -13.63
N LEU A 81 -14.50 -17.43 -13.06
CA LEU A 81 -14.40 -15.99 -13.24
C LEU A 81 -14.19 -15.61 -14.71
N HIS A 82 -13.28 -16.28 -15.41
CA HIS A 82 -13.02 -16.04 -16.83
C HIS A 82 -14.27 -16.28 -17.67
N THR A 83 -14.96 -17.38 -17.44
CA THR A 83 -16.17 -17.77 -18.18
C THR A 83 -17.27 -16.73 -18.02
N VAL A 84 -17.57 -16.32 -16.78
CA VAL A 84 -18.62 -15.34 -16.51
C VAL A 84 -18.25 -13.96 -17.07
N CYS A 85 -17.01 -13.51 -16.87
CA CYS A 85 -16.57 -12.21 -17.37
C CYS A 85 -16.53 -12.16 -18.92
N ALA A 86 -16.14 -13.25 -19.59
CA ALA A 86 -16.19 -13.35 -21.05
C ALA A 86 -17.62 -13.27 -21.60
N ASN A 87 -18.59 -13.88 -20.90
CA ASN A 87 -20.00 -13.78 -21.25
C ASN A 87 -20.53 -12.35 -21.07
N VAL A 88 -20.20 -11.69 -19.96
CA VAL A 88 -20.56 -10.29 -19.71
C VAL A 88 -20.00 -9.37 -20.80
N ARG A 89 -18.71 -9.50 -21.14
CA ARG A 89 -18.10 -8.70 -22.22
C ARG A 89 -18.78 -8.95 -23.56
N SER A 90 -19.10 -10.21 -23.86
CA SER A 90 -19.79 -10.58 -25.10
C SER A 90 -21.20 -9.98 -25.17
N LEU A 91 -21.94 -9.93 -24.06
CA LEU A 91 -23.24 -9.26 -24.00
C LEU A 91 -23.13 -7.77 -24.32
N ILE A 92 -22.14 -7.09 -23.72
CA ILE A 92 -21.92 -5.66 -23.96
C ILE A 92 -21.55 -5.39 -25.41
N VAL A 93 -20.64 -6.17 -26.01
CA VAL A 93 -20.18 -5.97 -27.39
C VAL A 93 -21.26 -6.30 -28.43
N ASN A 94 -22.14 -7.26 -28.14
CA ASN A 94 -23.21 -7.67 -29.06
C ASN A 94 -24.48 -6.83 -28.93
N ALA A 95 -24.62 -6.02 -27.88
CA ALA A 95 -25.77 -5.13 -27.73
C ALA A 95 -25.80 -4.04 -28.80
N GLU A 96 -27.00 -3.62 -29.20
CA GLU A 96 -27.15 -2.53 -30.16
C GLU A 96 -26.92 -1.18 -29.47
N MET A 97 -25.96 -0.40 -29.99
CA MET A 97 -25.71 0.97 -29.51
C MET A 97 -26.94 1.85 -29.81
N PRO A 98 -27.51 2.56 -28.82
CA PRO A 98 -28.64 3.46 -29.05
C PRO A 98 -28.35 4.45 -30.18
N ALA A 99 -29.30 4.58 -31.11
CA ALA A 99 -29.11 5.33 -32.36
C ALA A 99 -28.72 6.80 -32.13
N GLU A 100 -29.29 7.43 -31.10
CA GLU A 100 -28.96 8.82 -30.72
C GLU A 100 -27.50 8.92 -30.24
N LEU A 101 -27.08 8.06 -29.31
CA LEU A 101 -25.71 8.03 -28.79
C LEU A 101 -24.68 7.73 -29.89
N ALA A 102 -24.97 6.74 -30.75
CA ALA A 102 -24.12 6.41 -31.90
C ALA A 102 -23.99 7.62 -32.84
N THR A 103 -25.09 8.32 -33.11
CA THR A 103 -25.10 9.53 -33.95
C THR A 103 -24.28 10.65 -33.32
N THR A 104 -24.39 10.87 -32.01
CA THR A 104 -23.62 11.88 -31.28
C THR A 104 -22.11 11.62 -31.38
N ILE A 105 -21.67 10.37 -31.14
CA ILE A 105 -20.25 9.98 -31.24
C ILE A 105 -19.74 10.14 -32.68
N LYS A 106 -20.52 9.68 -33.68
CA LYS A 106 -20.16 9.81 -35.11
C LYS A 106 -20.01 11.28 -35.52
N LYS A 107 -20.93 12.13 -35.07
CA LYS A 107 -20.89 13.57 -35.34
C LYS A 107 -19.68 14.23 -34.68
N ALA A 108 -19.34 13.86 -33.44
CA ALA A 108 -18.14 14.34 -32.77
C ALA A 108 -16.87 13.95 -33.53
N TYR A 109 -16.77 12.71 -34.01
CA TYR A 109 -15.66 12.26 -34.86
C TYR A 109 -15.55 13.05 -36.18
N GLN A 110 -16.68 13.30 -36.85
CA GLN A 110 -16.71 14.14 -38.06
C GLN A 110 -16.35 15.61 -37.78
N GLN A 111 -16.72 16.12 -36.61
CA GLN A 111 -16.31 17.46 -36.18
C GLN A 111 -14.81 17.51 -35.84
N LEU A 112 -14.24 16.43 -35.28
CA LEU A 112 -12.81 16.31 -35.01
C LEU A 112 -12.03 16.35 -36.33
N ALA A 113 -12.52 15.63 -37.35
CA ALA A 113 -12.00 15.68 -38.72
C ALA A 113 -11.93 17.12 -39.27
N VAL A 114 -13.00 17.91 -39.10
CA VAL A 114 -13.03 19.32 -39.51
C VAL A 114 -12.05 20.17 -38.69
N LYS A 115 -12.07 20.05 -37.36
CA LYS A 115 -11.20 20.83 -36.45
C LYS A 115 -9.71 20.56 -36.67
N MET A 116 -9.35 19.33 -37.07
CA MET A 116 -7.98 18.91 -37.32
C MET A 116 -7.58 18.98 -38.80
N GLU A 117 -8.47 19.48 -39.67
CA GLU A 117 -8.26 19.59 -41.11
C GLU A 117 -7.88 18.25 -41.78
N GLN A 118 -8.52 17.15 -41.36
CA GLN A 118 -8.29 15.79 -41.87
C GLN A 118 -9.62 15.12 -42.21
N THR A 119 -9.80 14.60 -43.43
CA THR A 119 -11.08 14.02 -43.87
C THR A 119 -11.51 12.76 -43.10
N ASN A 120 -10.55 11.98 -42.60
CA ASN A 120 -10.83 10.74 -41.87
C ASN A 120 -9.66 10.42 -40.93
N PRO A 121 -9.55 11.14 -39.80
CA PRO A 121 -8.36 11.08 -38.95
C PRO A 121 -8.22 9.72 -38.25
N PHE A 122 -6.99 9.27 -38.05
CA PHE A 122 -6.75 8.13 -37.18
C PHE A 122 -6.82 8.58 -35.72
N VAL A 123 -7.48 7.80 -34.89
CA VAL A 123 -7.65 8.06 -33.45
C VAL A 123 -7.24 6.86 -32.61
N ALA A 124 -6.86 7.13 -31.37
CA ALA A 124 -6.79 6.16 -30.30
C ALA A 124 -8.09 6.25 -29.48
N VAL A 125 -8.65 5.10 -29.11
CA VAL A 125 -9.81 5.01 -28.20
C VAL A 125 -9.31 4.37 -26.91
N ARG A 126 -9.29 5.15 -25.82
CA ARG A 126 -8.71 4.75 -24.53
C ARG A 126 -9.79 4.77 -23.46
N SER A 127 -9.85 3.72 -22.66
CA SER A 127 -10.73 3.69 -21.49
C SER A 127 -10.25 4.68 -20.41
N SER A 128 -11.20 5.30 -19.71
CA SER A 128 -11.01 6.24 -18.62
C SER A 128 -12.09 6.00 -17.57
N ALA A 129 -11.79 5.18 -16.55
CA ALA A 129 -12.77 4.90 -15.49
C ALA A 129 -12.78 6.00 -14.42
N THR A 130 -13.93 6.17 -13.75
CA THR A 130 -14.08 7.06 -12.59
C THR A 130 -13.26 6.59 -11.38
N ALA A 131 -12.95 5.29 -11.30
CA ALA A 131 -12.19 4.68 -10.20
C ALA A 131 -10.70 4.43 -10.53
N GLU A 132 -10.22 4.78 -11.73
CA GLU A 132 -8.89 4.36 -12.21
C GLU A 132 -7.70 4.97 -11.42
N ASP A 133 -7.91 6.18 -10.89
CA ASP A 133 -6.88 7.02 -10.24
C ASP A 133 -7.18 7.28 -8.75
N LEU A 134 -7.85 6.36 -8.06
CA LEU A 134 -8.09 6.47 -6.61
C LEU A 134 -6.76 6.39 -5.82
N PRO A 135 -6.54 7.21 -4.77
CA PRO A 135 -5.27 7.32 -4.04
C PRO A 135 -4.70 6.01 -3.48
N ASN A 136 -5.57 5.02 -3.25
CA ASN A 136 -5.24 3.70 -2.70
C ASN A 136 -5.47 2.54 -3.69
N ALA A 137 -5.79 2.84 -4.96
CA ALA A 137 -6.08 1.84 -5.99
C ALA A 137 -5.59 2.30 -7.37
N SER A 138 -4.38 1.87 -7.75
CA SER A 138 -3.84 2.07 -9.09
C SER A 138 -4.34 0.95 -10.02
N PHE A 139 -5.33 1.24 -10.87
CA PHE A 139 -5.82 0.30 -11.89
C PHE A 139 -4.92 0.26 -13.14
N ALA A 140 -3.62 0.56 -12.99
CA ALA A 140 -2.69 0.73 -14.09
C ALA A 140 -2.65 -0.52 -15.01
N GLY A 141 -2.92 -0.30 -16.31
CA GLY A 141 -2.84 -1.31 -17.36
C GLY A 141 -3.94 -2.39 -17.32
N GLN A 142 -5.04 -2.17 -16.60
CA GLN A 142 -6.14 -3.15 -16.49
C GLN A 142 -7.19 -3.07 -17.59
N GLN A 143 -7.23 -1.95 -18.33
CA GLN A 143 -8.29 -1.65 -19.28
C GLN A 143 -7.74 -1.44 -20.69
N GLU A 144 -8.62 -1.62 -21.68
CA GLU A 144 -8.21 -1.73 -23.08
C GLU A 144 -7.98 -0.37 -23.74
N THR A 145 -6.94 -0.32 -24.58
CA THR A 145 -6.65 0.82 -25.46
C THR A 145 -6.60 0.31 -26.90
N TYR A 146 -7.35 0.97 -27.77
CA TYR A 146 -7.43 0.66 -29.18
C TYR A 146 -6.70 1.71 -29.99
N LEU A 147 -5.56 1.33 -30.58
CA LEU A 147 -4.74 2.22 -31.39
C LEU A 147 -5.09 2.13 -32.87
N ASN A 148 -4.84 3.22 -33.60
CA ASN A 148 -4.97 3.26 -35.06
C ASN A 148 -6.38 2.89 -35.54
N VAL A 149 -7.39 3.56 -34.97
CA VAL A 149 -8.81 3.41 -35.31
C VAL A 149 -9.19 4.46 -36.33
N GLN A 150 -9.90 4.07 -37.38
CA GLN A 150 -10.33 4.98 -38.45
C GLN A 150 -11.77 4.70 -38.85
N GLY A 151 -12.57 5.77 -39.01
CA GLY A 151 -13.96 5.71 -39.45
C GLY A 151 -14.95 5.75 -38.28
N ALA A 152 -16.02 6.51 -38.48
CA ALA A 152 -16.99 6.83 -37.43
C ALA A 152 -17.68 5.57 -36.84
N ASP A 153 -18.02 4.60 -37.69
CA ASP A 153 -18.63 3.33 -37.25
C ASP A 153 -17.68 2.50 -36.39
N LEU A 154 -16.40 2.43 -36.78
CA LEU A 154 -15.40 1.70 -36.01
C LEU A 154 -15.11 2.38 -34.67
N VAL A 155 -15.12 3.71 -34.63
CA VAL A 155 -14.99 4.47 -33.36
C VAL A 155 -16.12 4.12 -32.40
N VAL A 156 -17.38 4.09 -32.87
CA VAL A 156 -18.52 3.68 -32.02
C VAL A 156 -18.32 2.27 -31.48
N LYS A 157 -17.91 1.33 -32.35
CA LYS A 157 -17.61 -0.05 -31.94
C LYS A 157 -16.50 -0.11 -30.88
N LYS A 158 -15.41 0.64 -31.05
CA LYS A 158 -14.30 0.67 -30.09
C LYS A 158 -14.66 1.34 -28.77
N VAL A 159 -15.55 2.34 -28.77
CA VAL A 159 -16.12 2.90 -27.54
C VAL A 159 -16.91 1.84 -26.77
N GLN A 160 -17.71 1.03 -27.47
CA GLN A 160 -18.46 -0.06 -26.87
C GLN A 160 -17.55 -1.18 -26.32
N GLU A 161 -16.50 -1.53 -27.05
CA GLU A 161 -15.47 -2.45 -26.55
C GLU A 161 -14.76 -1.87 -25.31
N CYS A 162 -14.50 -0.57 -25.25
CA CYS A 162 -14.03 0.07 -24.02
C CYS A 162 -15.03 -0.15 -22.87
N TYR A 163 -16.33 0.07 -23.07
CA TYR A 163 -17.36 -0.20 -22.04
C TYR A 163 -17.30 -1.65 -21.54
N ALA A 164 -17.11 -2.62 -22.45
CA ALA A 164 -16.93 -4.02 -22.08
C ALA A 164 -15.65 -4.26 -21.25
N SER A 165 -14.57 -3.52 -21.51
CA SER A 165 -13.31 -3.64 -20.77
C SER A 165 -13.44 -3.30 -19.28
N LEU A 166 -14.53 -2.67 -18.85
CA LEU A 166 -14.84 -2.52 -17.44
C LEU A 166 -14.96 -3.89 -16.75
N PHE A 167 -15.41 -4.92 -17.46
CA PHE A 167 -15.66 -6.28 -16.95
C PHE A 167 -14.60 -7.30 -17.42
N THR A 168 -13.34 -6.88 -17.52
CA THR A 168 -12.23 -7.84 -17.59
C THR A 168 -12.13 -8.64 -16.29
N ASP A 169 -11.61 -9.85 -16.37
CA ASP A 169 -11.51 -10.78 -15.25
C ASP A 169 -10.81 -10.10 -14.06
N ARG A 170 -9.69 -9.42 -14.35
CA ARG A 170 -8.92 -8.63 -13.39
C ARG A 170 -9.70 -7.47 -12.77
N ALA A 171 -10.41 -6.68 -13.58
CA ALA A 171 -11.16 -5.53 -13.07
C ALA A 171 -12.36 -5.98 -12.21
N THR A 172 -13.00 -7.09 -12.57
CA THR A 172 -14.12 -7.68 -11.82
C THR A 172 -13.65 -8.28 -10.50
N TYR A 173 -12.59 -9.10 -10.51
CA TYR A 173 -11.97 -9.65 -9.29
C TYR A 173 -11.56 -8.55 -8.31
N TYR A 174 -10.86 -7.52 -8.81
CA TYR A 174 -10.38 -6.43 -7.97
C TYR A 174 -11.53 -5.66 -7.32
N ARG A 175 -12.59 -5.33 -8.08
CA ARG A 175 -13.76 -4.66 -7.50
C ARG A 175 -14.46 -5.51 -6.44
N HIS A 176 -14.56 -6.82 -6.68
CA HIS A 176 -15.11 -7.74 -5.70
C HIS A 176 -14.30 -7.74 -4.41
N LYS A 177 -12.96 -7.87 -4.51
CA LYS A 177 -12.05 -7.82 -3.34
C LYS A 177 -12.08 -6.53 -2.56
N GLN A 178 -12.32 -5.41 -3.23
CA GLN A 178 -12.41 -4.09 -2.60
C GLN A 178 -13.85 -3.73 -2.18
N HIS A 179 -14.80 -4.66 -2.31
CA HIS A 179 -16.22 -4.47 -2.03
C HIS A 179 -16.85 -3.26 -2.74
N PHE A 180 -16.38 -2.94 -3.95
CA PHE A 180 -16.95 -1.87 -4.77
C PHE A 180 -18.16 -2.37 -5.56
N PRO A 181 -19.35 -1.75 -5.41
CA PRO A 181 -20.53 -2.14 -6.19
C PRO A 181 -20.28 -1.93 -7.69
N HIS A 182 -20.50 -2.99 -8.50
CA HIS A 182 -20.30 -2.96 -9.95
C HIS A 182 -21.11 -1.86 -10.65
N GLU A 183 -22.32 -1.60 -10.16
CA GLU A 183 -23.26 -0.59 -10.65
C GLU A 183 -22.82 0.87 -10.42
N LYS A 184 -21.88 1.11 -9.49
CA LYS A 184 -21.39 2.47 -9.18
C LYS A 184 -20.22 2.91 -10.04
N VAL A 185 -19.61 2.00 -10.81
CA VAL A 185 -18.48 2.32 -11.66
C VAL A 185 -18.96 2.58 -13.09
N ALA A 186 -18.62 3.75 -13.61
CA ALA A 186 -18.91 4.12 -14.98
C ALA A 186 -17.58 4.33 -15.74
N LEU A 187 -17.64 4.13 -17.06
CA LEU A 187 -16.49 4.27 -17.93
C LEU A 187 -16.73 5.40 -18.94
N SER A 188 -15.73 6.25 -19.09
CA SER A 188 -15.57 7.14 -20.24
C SER A 188 -14.60 6.52 -21.23
N ALA A 189 -14.82 6.76 -22.52
CA ALA A 189 -13.83 6.51 -23.56
C ALA A 189 -13.29 7.85 -24.09
N ALA A 190 -11.98 8.03 -24.06
CA ALA A 190 -11.26 9.13 -24.69
C ALA A 190 -10.95 8.77 -26.16
N ILE A 191 -11.45 9.59 -27.09
CA ILE A 191 -11.15 9.50 -28.53
C ILE A 191 -10.15 10.61 -28.85
N GLN A 192 -8.89 10.22 -29.01
CA GLN A 192 -7.75 11.13 -29.15
C GLN A 192 -7.08 10.98 -30.51
N MET A 193 -6.63 12.08 -31.13
CA MET A 193 -5.86 12.02 -32.37
C MET A 193 -4.63 11.11 -32.23
N MET A 194 -4.46 10.21 -33.19
CA MET A 194 -3.34 9.26 -33.19
C MET A 194 -2.03 9.98 -33.49
N VAL A 195 -1.02 9.77 -32.65
CA VAL A 195 0.36 10.17 -32.95
C VAL A 195 1.07 9.03 -33.64
N PHE A 196 1.66 9.28 -34.81
CA PHE A 196 2.36 8.26 -35.57
C PHE A 196 3.80 8.14 -35.08
N SER A 197 3.96 7.57 -33.89
CA SER A 197 5.21 7.65 -33.13
C SER A 197 6.42 7.09 -33.88
N LYS A 198 7.46 7.92 -34.04
CA LYS A 198 8.83 7.50 -34.33
C LYS A 198 9.48 6.92 -33.07
N ALA A 199 9.26 7.57 -31.95
CA ALA A 199 9.64 7.14 -30.61
C ALA A 199 8.50 7.49 -29.65
N ALA A 200 8.43 6.78 -28.53
CA ALA A 200 7.47 7.06 -27.47
C ALA A 200 8.09 6.65 -26.14
N GLY A 201 7.54 7.14 -25.05
CA GLY A 201 8.15 6.92 -23.75
C GLY A 201 7.32 7.41 -22.59
N ILE A 202 7.91 7.26 -21.42
CA ILE A 202 7.34 7.63 -20.13
C ILE A 202 8.35 8.55 -19.44
N MET A 203 7.87 9.52 -18.68
CA MET A 203 8.71 10.42 -17.90
C MET A 203 8.09 10.72 -16.55
N PHE A 204 8.96 10.83 -15.55
CA PHE A 204 8.58 11.23 -14.19
C PHE A 204 9.23 12.54 -13.84
N SER A 205 8.45 13.41 -13.21
CA SER A 205 8.97 14.64 -12.63
C SER A 205 9.68 14.40 -11.28
N VAL A 206 10.19 13.20 -11.01
CA VAL A 206 11.02 12.87 -9.84
C VAL A 206 11.86 11.65 -10.21
N ASN A 207 13.06 11.49 -9.63
CA ASN A 207 13.76 10.23 -9.78
C ASN A 207 13.08 9.15 -8.93
N VAL A 208 12.27 8.32 -9.59
CA VAL A 208 11.48 7.26 -8.96
C VAL A 208 12.34 6.18 -8.29
N ALA A 209 13.61 6.03 -8.68
CA ALA A 209 14.53 5.01 -8.13
C ALA A 209 14.99 5.33 -6.71
N ASN A 210 15.19 6.61 -6.41
CA ASN A 210 15.82 7.07 -5.16
C ASN A 210 15.05 8.20 -4.45
N GLY A 211 13.97 8.71 -5.06
CA GLY A 211 13.17 9.81 -4.55
C GLY A 211 13.82 11.18 -4.66
N ASN A 212 14.92 11.32 -5.41
CA ASN A 212 15.60 12.59 -5.56
C ASN A 212 14.74 13.56 -6.38
N ASP A 213 14.20 14.57 -5.70
CA ASP A 213 13.31 15.56 -6.28
C ASP A 213 14.00 16.66 -7.10
N GLN A 214 15.34 16.67 -7.09
CA GLN A 214 16.16 17.51 -7.97
C GLN A 214 16.39 16.85 -9.34
N GLN A 215 15.98 15.60 -9.50
CA GLN A 215 16.16 14.84 -10.73
C GLN A 215 14.79 14.49 -11.34
N MET A 216 14.75 14.36 -12.66
CA MET A 216 13.63 13.79 -13.40
C MET A 216 14.15 12.67 -14.29
N VAL A 217 13.28 11.73 -14.63
CA VAL A 217 13.62 10.54 -15.41
C VAL A 217 12.80 10.51 -16.68
N ILE A 218 13.44 10.21 -17.81
CA ILE A 218 12.79 10.00 -19.11
C ILE A 218 13.25 8.67 -19.65
N ASP A 219 12.29 7.80 -19.98
CA ASP A 219 12.52 6.53 -20.64
C ASP A 219 11.92 6.54 -22.05
N ALA A 220 12.65 6.06 -23.07
CA ALA A 220 12.20 6.11 -24.47
C ALA A 220 12.47 4.82 -25.26
N ILE A 221 11.53 4.45 -26.12
CA ILE A 221 11.63 3.33 -27.08
C ILE A 221 11.31 3.77 -28.52
N TRP A 222 11.63 2.93 -29.49
CA TRP A 222 11.20 3.09 -30.88
C TRP A 222 9.72 2.70 -31.06
N GLY A 223 9.01 3.41 -31.95
CA GLY A 223 7.62 3.13 -32.28
C GLY A 223 6.63 3.58 -31.21
N LEU A 224 5.53 2.84 -31.08
CA LEU A 224 4.43 3.12 -30.15
C LEU A 224 4.78 2.77 -28.69
N GLY A 225 4.27 3.56 -27.74
CA GLY A 225 4.60 3.47 -26.31
C GLY A 225 4.02 2.24 -25.58
N GLU A 226 3.19 1.44 -26.22
CA GLU A 226 2.61 0.25 -25.59
C GLU A 226 3.69 -0.74 -25.12
N TYR A 227 4.80 -0.85 -25.86
CA TYR A 227 5.87 -1.81 -25.55
C TYR A 227 6.74 -1.41 -24.35
N ILE A 228 6.79 -0.12 -23.99
CA ILE A 228 7.47 0.32 -22.77
C ILE A 228 6.58 0.06 -21.56
N VAL A 229 5.28 0.36 -21.66
CA VAL A 229 4.29 0.08 -20.59
C VAL A 229 4.21 -1.41 -20.30
N LEU A 230 4.17 -2.25 -21.35
CA LEU A 230 4.17 -3.70 -21.23
C LEU A 230 5.54 -4.29 -20.85
N GLY A 231 6.62 -3.50 -20.78
CA GLY A 231 7.96 -4.00 -20.48
C GLY A 231 8.58 -4.90 -21.55
N LYS A 232 8.00 -4.98 -22.75
CA LYS A 232 8.49 -5.81 -23.86
C LYS A 232 9.83 -5.33 -24.41
N VAL A 233 10.11 -4.04 -24.30
CA VAL A 233 11.35 -3.41 -24.77
C VAL A 233 11.98 -2.66 -23.61
N THR A 234 13.26 -2.94 -23.33
CA THR A 234 14.03 -2.12 -22.39
C THR A 234 14.29 -0.75 -23.03
N PRO A 235 13.92 0.37 -22.39
CA PRO A 235 14.05 1.70 -22.96
C PRO A 235 15.47 2.24 -22.86
N ASP A 236 15.74 3.31 -23.61
CA ASP A 236 16.80 4.25 -23.25
C ASP A 236 16.40 5.00 -21.99
N HIS A 237 17.35 5.22 -21.09
CA HIS A 237 17.11 5.86 -19.80
C HIS A 237 17.91 7.16 -19.69
N TYR A 238 17.26 8.24 -19.30
CA TYR A 238 17.88 9.56 -19.10
C TYR A 238 17.54 10.08 -17.71
N VAL A 239 18.56 10.51 -16.97
CA VAL A 239 18.39 11.26 -15.72
C VAL A 239 18.75 12.70 -15.97
N ILE A 240 17.83 13.62 -15.68
CA ILE A 240 17.97 15.05 -15.96
C ILE A 240 17.92 15.84 -14.66
N ASP A 241 18.83 16.81 -14.53
CA ASP A 241 18.82 17.80 -13.46
C ASP A 241 17.67 18.79 -13.67
N LYS A 242 16.76 18.93 -12.69
CA LYS A 242 15.55 19.76 -12.85
C LYS A 242 15.82 21.25 -12.95
N ASP A 243 16.92 21.72 -12.35
CA ASP A 243 17.24 23.14 -12.31
C ASP A 243 17.92 23.59 -13.60
N SER A 244 18.95 22.86 -14.03
CA SER A 244 19.72 23.17 -15.23
C SER A 244 19.14 22.59 -16.52
N GLY A 245 18.26 21.59 -16.43
CA GLY A 245 17.72 20.85 -17.58
C GLY A 245 18.76 19.99 -18.30
N LYS A 246 19.93 19.75 -17.69
CA LYS A 246 21.01 18.97 -18.28
C LYS A 246 20.83 17.49 -18.00
N ILE A 247 21.16 16.66 -18.99
CA ILE A 247 21.25 15.20 -18.83
C ILE A 247 22.48 14.90 -17.96
N ILE A 248 22.24 14.39 -16.75
CA ILE A 248 23.26 13.99 -15.77
C ILE A 248 23.78 12.59 -16.11
N ASP A 249 22.86 11.68 -16.47
CA ASP A 249 23.18 10.30 -16.81
C ASP A 249 22.35 9.84 -18.01
N ARG A 250 22.94 8.94 -18.82
CA ARG A 250 22.25 8.32 -19.95
C ARG A 250 22.67 6.86 -20.12
N THR A 251 21.69 6.00 -20.31
CA THR A 251 21.91 4.59 -20.67
C THR A 251 21.16 4.31 -21.96
N ILE A 252 21.91 4.01 -23.04
CA ILE A 252 21.33 3.65 -24.34
C ILE A 252 21.32 2.14 -24.46
N THR A 253 20.14 1.56 -24.69
CA THR A 253 19.92 0.12 -24.72
C THR A 253 19.63 -0.37 -26.13
N ASN A 254 19.86 -1.66 -26.38
CA ASN A 254 19.46 -2.29 -27.63
C ASN A 254 17.94 -2.49 -27.64
N LYS A 255 17.26 -1.83 -28.59
CA LYS A 255 15.80 -1.88 -28.77
C LYS A 255 15.47 -2.70 -30.04
N PRO A 256 15.42 -4.03 -29.96
CA PRO A 256 15.43 -4.92 -31.13
C PRO A 256 14.10 -4.99 -31.88
N ILE A 257 13.01 -4.55 -31.24
CA ILE A 257 11.65 -4.56 -31.80
C ILE A 257 10.98 -3.21 -31.53
N GLU A 258 10.03 -2.87 -32.40
CA GLU A 258 9.17 -1.69 -32.27
C GLU A 258 7.73 -2.06 -32.67
N LEU A 259 6.77 -1.39 -32.06
CA LEU A 259 5.36 -1.52 -32.43
C LEU A 259 4.96 -0.38 -33.38
N LEU A 260 4.32 -0.73 -34.50
CA LEU A 260 3.93 0.21 -35.55
C LEU A 260 2.46 0.05 -35.92
N GLN A 261 1.90 1.07 -36.55
CA GLN A 261 0.53 1.08 -37.06
C GLN A 261 0.42 0.22 -38.32
N ARG A 262 -0.60 -0.63 -38.43
CA ARG A 262 -0.96 -1.30 -39.69
C ARG A 262 -1.69 -0.34 -40.62
N PRO A 263 -1.58 -0.47 -41.96
CA PRO A 263 -2.51 0.19 -42.87
C PRO A 263 -3.96 -0.25 -42.56
N GLY A 264 -4.88 0.70 -42.42
CA GLY A 264 -6.29 0.43 -42.14
C GLY A 264 -6.66 0.44 -40.65
N SER A 265 -6.21 -0.56 -39.87
CA SER A 265 -6.45 -0.57 -38.42
C SER A 265 -5.50 -1.48 -37.64
N GLY A 266 -5.26 -1.13 -36.36
CA GLY A 266 -4.47 -1.92 -35.41
C GLY A 266 -2.96 -1.73 -35.57
N THR A 267 -2.20 -2.63 -34.94
CA THR A 267 -0.74 -2.53 -34.81
C THR A 267 -0.02 -3.83 -35.24
N TYR A 268 1.26 -3.73 -35.57
CA TYR A 268 2.11 -4.89 -35.84
C TYR A 268 3.52 -4.67 -35.31
N GLU A 269 4.14 -5.76 -34.86
CA GLU A 269 5.52 -5.77 -34.42
C GLU A 269 6.48 -5.85 -35.61
N ARG A 270 7.56 -5.09 -35.55
CA ARG A 270 8.66 -5.15 -36.51
C ARG A 270 10.00 -5.21 -35.80
N LYS A 271 10.94 -5.99 -36.34
CA LYS A 271 12.35 -5.93 -35.92
C LYS A 271 12.96 -4.59 -36.32
N VAL A 272 13.66 -3.96 -35.38
CA VAL A 272 14.44 -2.76 -35.62
C VAL A 272 15.76 -3.15 -36.28
N PRO A 273 16.18 -2.50 -37.39
CA PRO A 273 17.50 -2.70 -37.97
C PRO A 273 18.62 -2.57 -36.95
N ALA A 274 19.62 -3.46 -36.97
CA ALA A 274 20.62 -3.57 -35.90
C ALA A 274 21.47 -2.30 -35.68
N ASP A 275 21.68 -1.52 -36.73
CA ASP A 275 22.33 -0.21 -36.72
C ASP A 275 21.50 0.85 -35.99
N ARG A 276 20.16 0.78 -36.07
CA ARG A 276 19.23 1.69 -35.39
C ARG A 276 18.86 1.22 -33.98
N ALA A 277 18.85 -0.09 -33.74
CA ALA A 277 18.44 -0.67 -32.46
C ALA A 277 19.32 -0.20 -31.29
N LYS A 278 20.60 0.08 -31.56
CA LYS A 278 21.60 0.57 -30.58
C LYS A 278 21.70 2.10 -30.50
N GLN A 279 20.92 2.84 -31.29
CA GLN A 279 20.90 4.29 -31.25
C GLN A 279 19.91 4.80 -30.21
N ALA A 280 20.13 6.03 -29.74
CA ALA A 280 19.21 6.75 -28.88
C ALA A 280 17.88 7.02 -29.60
N ALA A 281 16.76 6.71 -28.93
CA ALA A 281 15.40 6.94 -29.45
C ALA A 281 15.07 8.44 -29.58
N LEU A 282 15.68 9.26 -28.72
CA LEU A 282 15.50 10.72 -28.66
C LEU A 282 16.83 11.45 -28.83
N THR A 283 16.77 12.65 -29.40
CA THR A 283 17.90 13.59 -29.39
C THR A 283 17.98 14.33 -28.05
N ASP A 284 19.16 14.85 -27.72
CA ASP A 284 19.35 15.64 -26.49
C ASP A 284 18.42 16.85 -26.40
N ASP A 285 18.09 17.50 -27.53
CA ASP A 285 17.16 18.63 -27.56
C ASP A 285 15.72 18.19 -27.31
N GLN A 286 15.32 17.02 -27.79
CA GLN A 286 14.01 16.44 -27.49
C GLN A 286 13.89 16.05 -26.01
N VAL A 287 14.96 15.51 -25.42
CA VAL A 287 15.01 15.20 -23.98
C VAL A 287 14.86 16.48 -23.14
N LYS A 288 15.53 17.58 -23.53
CA LYS A 288 15.39 18.89 -22.86
C LYS A 288 14.00 19.48 -23.03
N GLU A 289 13.40 19.35 -24.21
CA GLU A 289 12.03 19.82 -24.46
C GLU A 289 11.02 19.09 -23.56
N LEU A 290 11.11 17.76 -23.48
CA LEU A 290 10.30 16.94 -22.57
C LEU A 290 10.51 17.32 -21.09
N ALA A 291 11.76 17.57 -20.68
CA ALA A 291 12.07 18.05 -19.33
C ALA A 291 11.39 19.39 -19.03
N GLY A 292 11.34 20.29 -20.03
CA GLY A 292 10.61 21.55 -19.96
C GLY A 292 9.10 21.36 -19.81
N TYR A 293 8.51 20.35 -20.47
CA TYR A 293 7.10 19.99 -20.28
C TYR A 293 6.84 19.40 -18.90
N ALA A 294 7.66 18.44 -18.44
CA ALA A 294 7.53 17.83 -17.12
C ALA A 294 7.53 18.87 -15.99
N LYS A 295 8.42 19.87 -16.06
CA LYS A 295 8.52 20.96 -15.08
C LYS A 295 7.26 21.85 -15.05
N GLN A 296 6.68 22.14 -16.22
CA GLN A 296 5.45 22.92 -16.32
C GLN A 296 4.26 22.15 -15.76
N ILE A 297 4.17 20.85 -16.06
CA ILE A 297 3.09 19.98 -15.59
C ILE A 297 3.20 19.77 -14.06
N GLU A 298 4.38 19.45 -13.52
CA GLU A 298 4.61 19.35 -12.06
C GLU A 298 4.19 20.64 -11.34
N LYS A 299 4.58 21.80 -11.89
CA LYS A 299 4.20 23.10 -11.32
C LYS A 299 2.69 23.34 -11.35
N HIS A 300 2.01 22.94 -12.43
CA HIS A 300 0.56 23.09 -12.59
C HIS A 300 -0.22 22.21 -11.61
N TYR A 301 0.18 20.94 -11.48
CA TYR A 301 -0.53 19.96 -10.65
C TYR A 301 -0.16 20.02 -9.16
N GLY A 302 1.00 20.61 -8.82
CA GLY A 302 1.48 20.79 -7.43
C GLY A 302 1.99 19.50 -6.77
N CYS A 303 2.19 18.43 -7.53
CA CYS A 303 2.66 17.12 -7.09
C CYS A 303 3.61 16.53 -8.15
N TYR A 304 4.32 15.45 -7.81
CA TYR A 304 5.12 14.75 -8.82
C TYR A 304 4.20 14.04 -9.81
N MET A 305 4.64 13.96 -11.06
CA MET A 305 3.82 13.52 -12.18
C MET A 305 4.46 12.34 -12.91
N ASP A 306 3.62 11.38 -13.28
CA ASP A 306 3.86 10.28 -14.22
C ASP A 306 3.20 10.65 -15.56
N MET A 307 3.99 10.68 -16.63
CA MET A 307 3.58 11.24 -17.93
C MET A 307 4.03 10.34 -19.08
N GLU A 308 3.15 10.18 -20.08
CA GLU A 308 3.46 9.48 -21.32
C GLU A 308 3.60 10.48 -22.48
N PHE A 309 4.58 10.25 -23.36
CA PHE A 309 4.80 11.08 -24.54
C PHE A 309 5.00 10.25 -25.82
N ALA A 310 4.77 10.92 -26.94
CA ALA A 310 5.02 10.39 -28.27
C ALA A 310 5.72 11.43 -29.14
N LEU A 311 6.79 11.01 -29.83
CA LEU A 311 7.47 11.78 -30.85
C LEU A 311 6.87 11.43 -32.22
N ASP A 312 6.16 12.38 -32.82
CA ASP A 312 5.47 12.17 -34.09
C ASP A 312 6.45 12.00 -35.26
N ARG A 313 6.26 10.98 -36.10
CA ARG A 313 7.17 10.69 -37.21
C ARG A 313 7.08 11.72 -38.35
N PRO A 314 5.90 12.16 -38.80
CA PRO A 314 5.79 13.15 -39.88
C PRO A 314 6.29 14.54 -39.48
N THR A 315 5.96 15.00 -38.27
CA THR A 315 6.25 16.38 -37.84
C THR A 315 7.49 16.51 -36.96
N ASN A 316 8.02 15.41 -36.44
CA ASN A 316 9.08 15.37 -35.41
C ASN A 316 8.72 16.18 -34.15
N LYS A 317 7.42 16.41 -33.90
CA LYS A 317 6.89 17.13 -32.74
C LYS A 317 6.64 16.18 -31.58
N LEU A 318 6.93 16.63 -30.37
CA LEU A 318 6.62 15.92 -29.13
C LEU A 318 5.19 16.22 -28.68
N TRP A 319 4.50 15.17 -28.26
CA TRP A 319 3.13 15.21 -27.78
C TRP A 319 3.02 14.49 -26.44
N LEU A 320 2.29 15.09 -25.50
CA LEU A 320 1.89 14.44 -24.26
C LEU A 320 0.60 13.67 -24.50
N VAL A 321 0.64 12.36 -24.27
CA VAL A 321 -0.48 11.47 -24.54
C VAL A 321 -1.18 11.00 -23.26
N GLN A 322 -0.56 11.20 -22.09
CA GLN A 322 -1.17 10.96 -20.78
C GLN A 322 -0.37 11.70 -19.69
N ALA A 323 -1.04 12.10 -18.61
CA ALA A 323 -0.40 12.56 -17.38
C ALA A 323 -1.26 12.21 -16.17
N ARG A 324 -0.64 11.87 -15.05
CA ARG A 324 -1.31 11.65 -13.77
C ARG A 324 -0.34 11.89 -12.61
N PRO A 325 -0.83 12.13 -11.38
CA PRO A 325 0.03 12.17 -10.21
C PRO A 325 0.83 10.87 -10.04
N GLU A 326 2.10 10.99 -9.67
CA GLU A 326 2.95 9.85 -9.29
C GLU A 326 2.55 9.38 -7.89
N THR A 327 2.45 8.07 -7.64
CA THR A 327 1.76 7.52 -6.47
C THR A 327 2.64 7.26 -5.24
N VAL A 328 3.96 7.09 -5.39
CA VAL A 328 4.84 6.66 -4.29
C VAL A 328 5.47 7.85 -3.58
N TRP A 329 6.07 8.76 -4.35
CA TRP A 329 6.78 9.92 -3.84
C TRP A 329 5.87 11.13 -3.67
N SER A 330 4.80 11.29 -4.44
CA SER A 330 3.84 12.40 -4.21
C SER A 330 3.09 12.24 -2.88
N ASN A 331 2.92 11.00 -2.42
CA ASN A 331 2.30 10.69 -1.12
C ASN A 331 3.27 10.84 0.06
N LYS A 332 4.59 10.99 -0.19
CA LYS A 332 5.60 11.27 0.84
C LYS A 332 5.87 12.78 0.89
N LYS A 333 5.52 13.46 1.99
CA LYS A 333 5.94 14.86 2.19
C LYS A 333 7.47 14.97 2.11
N LYS A 334 7.95 15.96 1.34
CA LYS A 334 9.37 16.23 1.05
C LYS A 334 10.23 16.27 2.33
N GLU A 335 10.96 15.19 2.60
CA GLU A 335 12.16 15.20 3.43
C GLU A 335 13.37 15.04 2.50
N LYS A 336 14.24 16.05 2.43
CA LYS A 336 15.54 15.94 1.76
C LYS A 336 16.42 14.97 2.54
N LYS A 337 16.78 13.84 1.93
CA LYS A 337 17.87 12.98 2.39
C LYS A 337 18.97 12.96 1.32
N GLU A 338 20.18 13.34 1.72
CA GLU A 338 21.38 13.17 0.91
C GLU A 338 21.76 11.68 0.84
N THR A 339 22.00 11.19 -0.36
CA THR A 339 22.42 9.81 -0.63
C THR A 339 23.94 9.69 -0.59
N GLY A 340 24.48 9.06 0.46
CA GLY A 340 25.86 8.58 0.46
C GLY A 340 26.01 7.34 -0.43
N GLU A 341 26.94 7.39 -1.39
CA GLU A 341 27.44 6.23 -2.14
C GLU A 341 28.32 5.36 -1.23
N VAL A 342 28.04 4.05 -1.19
CA VAL A 342 28.92 3.06 -0.57
C VAL A 342 29.51 2.21 -1.69
N LYS A 343 30.80 2.37 -1.99
CA LYS A 343 31.54 1.44 -2.85
C LYS A 343 32.24 0.40 -1.98
N MET A 344 31.93 -0.88 -2.19
CA MET A 344 32.68 -2.00 -1.64
C MET A 344 33.79 -2.44 -2.61
N LYS A 345 34.97 -2.79 -2.06
CA LYS A 345 36.20 -3.03 -2.81
C LYS A 345 36.44 -4.47 -3.28
N ASN A 346 35.66 -5.48 -2.84
CA ASN A 346 36.08 -6.89 -3.00
C ASN A 346 35.03 -7.91 -3.48
N ALA A 347 33.76 -7.56 -3.71
CA ALA A 347 32.77 -8.49 -4.28
C ALA A 347 32.54 -8.21 -5.77
N GLN A 348 32.78 -9.20 -6.63
CA GLN A 348 32.53 -9.09 -8.08
C GLN A 348 31.03 -9.37 -8.34
N PRO A 349 30.28 -8.44 -8.95
CA PRO A 349 28.88 -8.69 -9.29
C PRO A 349 28.78 -9.73 -10.40
N ILE A 350 27.86 -10.70 -10.24
CA ILE A 350 27.59 -11.75 -11.23
C ILE A 350 26.58 -11.31 -12.29
N LEU A 351 25.75 -10.31 -11.97
CA LEU A 351 24.72 -9.79 -12.85
C LEU A 351 24.51 -8.29 -12.59
N LYS A 352 24.11 -7.55 -13.62
CA LYS A 352 23.73 -6.14 -13.55
C LYS A 352 22.34 -5.93 -14.14
N GLY A 353 21.58 -5.01 -13.58
CA GLY A 353 20.27 -4.61 -14.04
C GLY A 353 19.95 -3.16 -13.70
N LEU A 354 18.84 -2.66 -14.21
CA LEU A 354 18.34 -1.33 -13.86
C LEU A 354 17.73 -1.35 -12.45
N PRO A 355 18.09 -0.41 -11.56
CA PRO A 355 17.66 -0.38 -10.15
C PRO A 355 16.20 0.09 -10.04
N ALA A 356 15.25 -0.81 -10.27
CA ALA A 356 13.82 -0.49 -10.33
C ALA A 356 13.23 -0.10 -8.97
N SER A 357 13.47 -0.89 -7.93
CA SER A 357 13.01 -0.62 -6.57
C SER A 357 14.18 -0.77 -5.60
N PRO A 358 14.57 0.28 -4.86
CA PRO A 358 15.79 0.29 -4.08
C PRO A 358 15.68 -0.65 -2.87
N GLY A 359 16.78 -1.33 -2.55
CA GLY A 359 16.88 -2.18 -1.37
C GLY A 359 18.01 -3.20 -1.49
N LEU A 360 18.22 -3.95 -0.42
CA LEU A 360 19.21 -5.02 -0.34
C LEU A 360 18.53 -6.24 0.25
N ALA A 361 18.53 -7.36 -0.46
CA ALA A 361 17.96 -8.62 0.02
C ALA A 361 18.76 -9.81 -0.49
N SER A 362 18.75 -10.92 0.27
CA SER A 362 19.32 -12.19 -0.15
C SER A 362 18.27 -13.29 -0.01
N GLY A 363 18.31 -14.26 -0.92
CA GLY A 363 17.42 -15.40 -0.92
C GLY A 363 17.84 -16.43 -1.96
N LYS A 364 17.15 -17.58 -1.95
CA LYS A 364 17.32 -18.61 -2.98
C LYS A 364 16.61 -18.18 -4.25
N VAL A 365 17.28 -18.32 -5.38
CA VAL A 365 16.70 -18.07 -6.70
C VAL A 365 15.64 -19.12 -6.99
N HIS A 366 14.51 -18.66 -7.50
CA HIS A 366 13.52 -19.49 -8.15
C HIS A 366 13.20 -18.87 -9.52
N VAL A 367 13.56 -19.58 -10.58
CA VAL A 367 13.41 -19.19 -11.98
C VAL A 367 12.06 -19.69 -12.48
N ILE A 368 11.12 -18.77 -12.64
CA ILE A 368 9.79 -19.09 -13.14
C ILE A 368 9.65 -18.47 -14.53
N ALA A 369 9.36 -19.30 -15.53
CA ALA A 369 9.19 -18.87 -16.92
C ALA A 369 7.75 -18.49 -17.26
N ASP A 370 6.78 -19.11 -16.58
CA ASP A 370 5.35 -18.98 -16.84
C ASP A 370 4.58 -18.76 -15.52
N PRO A 371 3.63 -17.81 -15.45
CA PRO A 371 2.88 -17.54 -14.22
C PRO A 371 2.07 -18.75 -13.71
N ARG A 372 1.82 -19.77 -14.53
CA ARG A 372 1.12 -20.99 -14.07
C ARG A 372 1.91 -21.79 -13.05
N ASP A 373 3.21 -21.59 -12.97
CA ASP A 373 4.09 -22.32 -12.04
C ASP A 373 4.34 -21.52 -10.73
N ILE A 374 3.55 -20.45 -10.48
CA ILE A 374 3.69 -19.57 -9.32
C ILE A 374 3.38 -20.27 -7.99
N ASP A 375 2.55 -21.32 -8.00
CA ASP A 375 2.15 -22.01 -6.78
C ASP A 375 3.32 -22.72 -6.08
N ASP A 376 4.37 -23.04 -6.83
CA ASP A 376 5.60 -23.65 -6.31
C ASP A 376 6.54 -22.63 -5.65
N PHE A 377 6.30 -21.32 -5.83
CA PHE A 377 7.13 -20.25 -5.29
C PHE A 377 6.94 -20.05 -3.77
N GLN A 378 8.06 -20.09 -3.03
CA GLN A 378 8.07 -20.02 -1.57
C GLN A 378 8.33 -18.59 -1.05
N ASN A 379 8.02 -18.36 0.23
CA ASN A 379 8.32 -17.09 0.89
C ASN A 379 9.84 -16.86 0.98
N ASP A 380 10.23 -15.60 0.81
CA ASP A 380 11.60 -15.09 0.88
C ASP A 380 12.56 -15.61 -0.23
N GLU A 381 12.03 -16.19 -1.31
CA GLU A 381 12.79 -16.53 -2.50
C GLU A 381 13.05 -15.30 -3.39
N VAL A 382 14.10 -15.36 -4.20
CA VAL A 382 14.41 -14.37 -5.23
C VAL A 382 13.74 -14.80 -6.52
N LEU A 383 12.70 -14.07 -6.93
CA LEU A 383 11.96 -14.34 -8.15
C LEU A 383 12.80 -13.92 -9.36
N VAL A 384 13.18 -14.88 -10.19
CA VAL A 384 13.86 -14.63 -11.46
C VAL A 384 12.92 -14.99 -12.61
N THR A 385 12.64 -14.03 -13.49
CA THR A 385 11.75 -14.29 -14.63
C THR A 385 12.09 -13.45 -15.86
N LYS A 386 11.45 -13.72 -16.99
CA LYS A 386 11.64 -12.94 -18.21
C LYS A 386 11.02 -11.55 -18.05
N MET A 387 9.80 -11.50 -17.52
CA MET A 387 9.00 -10.31 -17.32
C MET A 387 7.81 -10.67 -16.42
N THR A 388 7.39 -9.75 -15.54
CA THR A 388 6.18 -9.95 -14.74
C THR A 388 4.95 -9.35 -15.44
N SER A 389 3.82 -10.03 -15.33
CA SER A 389 2.46 -9.50 -15.54
C SER A 389 1.73 -9.44 -14.18
N PRO A 390 0.51 -8.89 -14.11
CA PRO A 390 -0.29 -8.88 -12.88
C PRO A 390 -0.51 -10.23 -12.23
N ASP A 391 -0.51 -11.30 -13.02
CA ASP A 391 -0.66 -12.69 -12.56
C ASP A 391 0.50 -13.10 -11.64
N TRP A 392 1.61 -12.35 -11.68
CA TRP A 392 2.78 -12.57 -10.85
C TRP A 392 2.67 -11.95 -9.46
N VAL A 393 1.66 -11.10 -9.20
CA VAL A 393 1.47 -10.42 -7.91
C VAL A 393 1.50 -11.37 -6.70
N PRO A 394 0.88 -12.58 -6.74
CA PRO A 394 0.98 -13.54 -5.64
C PRO A 394 2.42 -13.95 -5.34
N ALA A 395 3.23 -14.30 -6.36
CA ALA A 395 4.65 -14.61 -6.19
C ALA A 395 5.45 -13.38 -5.75
N MET A 396 5.20 -12.22 -6.35
CA MET A 396 5.88 -10.97 -6.03
C MET A 396 5.72 -10.62 -4.55
N LYS A 397 4.53 -10.80 -3.95
CA LYS A 397 4.28 -10.56 -2.52
C LYS A 397 5.11 -11.47 -1.59
N LYS A 398 5.44 -12.67 -2.05
CA LYS A 398 6.24 -13.65 -1.30
C LYS A 398 7.75 -13.41 -1.45
N ALA A 399 8.18 -12.69 -2.50
CA ALA A 399 9.57 -12.63 -2.91
C ALA A 399 10.42 -11.70 -2.01
N ALA A 400 11.62 -12.16 -1.65
CA ALA A 400 12.62 -11.32 -0.98
C ALA A 400 13.23 -10.28 -1.93
N ALA A 401 13.37 -10.62 -3.22
CA ALA A 401 13.78 -9.72 -4.29
C ALA A 401 13.26 -10.22 -5.64
N ILE A 402 13.21 -9.32 -6.63
CA ILE A 402 12.72 -9.64 -7.98
C ILE A 402 13.78 -9.25 -9.01
N ILE A 403 14.06 -10.15 -9.95
CA ILE A 403 15.01 -9.93 -11.06
C ILE A 403 14.32 -10.29 -12.37
N THR A 404 14.29 -9.35 -13.33
CA THR A 404 13.73 -9.62 -14.67
C THR A 404 14.75 -9.47 -15.81
N ASN A 405 14.63 -10.31 -16.84
CA ASN A 405 15.43 -10.19 -18.07
C ASN A 405 15.12 -8.90 -18.82
N ASN A 406 13.83 -8.61 -18.97
CA ASN A 406 13.31 -7.46 -19.71
C ASN A 406 12.63 -6.46 -18.77
N GLY A 407 12.47 -5.23 -19.25
CA GLY A 407 11.73 -4.18 -18.54
C GLY A 407 12.58 -2.95 -18.25
N GLY A 408 11.92 -1.79 -18.24
CA GLY A 408 12.49 -0.51 -17.82
C GLY A 408 12.03 -0.10 -16.43
N MET A 409 12.39 1.12 -16.00
CA MET A 409 12.04 1.66 -14.69
C MET A 409 10.53 1.83 -14.47
N THR A 410 9.73 1.59 -15.49
CA THR A 410 8.28 1.79 -15.55
C THR A 410 7.50 0.53 -15.85
N CYS A 411 8.18 -0.60 -16.03
CA CYS A 411 7.49 -1.85 -16.30
C CYS A 411 6.70 -2.31 -15.06
N HIS A 412 5.80 -3.27 -15.27
CA HIS A 412 4.98 -3.86 -14.22
C HIS A 412 5.79 -4.26 -12.97
N ALA A 413 6.92 -4.95 -13.17
CA ALA A 413 7.80 -5.37 -12.08
C ALA A 413 8.27 -4.16 -11.26
N ALA A 414 8.68 -3.08 -11.91
CA ALA A 414 9.22 -1.89 -11.26
C ALA A 414 8.16 -1.12 -10.46
N ILE A 415 6.96 -0.97 -10.99
CA ILE A 415 5.86 -0.23 -10.32
C ILE A 415 5.41 -1.00 -9.08
N VAL A 416 5.01 -2.27 -9.26
CA VAL A 416 4.46 -3.09 -8.18
C VAL A 416 5.49 -3.34 -7.08
N SER A 417 6.76 -3.55 -7.44
CA SER A 417 7.82 -3.74 -6.43
C SER A 417 8.08 -2.48 -5.60
N ARG A 418 7.91 -1.26 -6.17
CA ARG A 418 8.01 -0.02 -5.39
C ARG A 418 6.84 0.15 -4.43
N GLU A 419 5.64 -0.17 -4.88
CA GLU A 419 4.42 -0.15 -4.05
C GLU A 419 4.54 -1.13 -2.88
N MET A 420 5.08 -2.33 -3.15
CA MET A 420 5.31 -3.37 -2.13
C MET A 420 6.62 -3.20 -1.34
N GLN A 421 7.47 -2.23 -1.70
CA GLN A 421 8.80 -2.00 -1.13
C GLN A 421 9.75 -3.21 -1.20
N ILE A 422 9.65 -3.99 -2.27
CA ILE A 422 10.50 -5.17 -2.53
C ILE A 422 11.69 -4.75 -3.41
N PRO A 423 12.93 -5.11 -3.08
CA PRO A 423 14.10 -4.86 -3.92
C PRO A 423 13.93 -5.46 -5.32
N CYS A 424 14.11 -4.67 -6.37
CA CYS A 424 13.82 -5.10 -7.74
C CYS A 424 14.86 -4.60 -8.74
N LEU A 425 15.38 -5.54 -9.56
CA LEU A 425 16.24 -5.28 -10.71
C LEU A 425 15.53 -5.70 -12.00
N VAL A 426 15.54 -4.83 -13.00
CA VAL A 426 14.87 -5.11 -14.28
C VAL A 426 15.82 -4.93 -15.46
N GLY A 427 15.51 -5.57 -16.59
CA GLY A 427 16.25 -5.33 -17.83
C GLY A 427 17.68 -5.88 -17.85
N THR A 428 17.97 -6.95 -17.09
CA THR A 428 19.32 -7.53 -17.00
C THR A 428 19.92 -7.91 -18.35
N ALA A 429 19.09 -8.40 -19.30
CA ALA A 429 19.52 -8.73 -20.65
C ALA A 429 20.05 -7.49 -21.42
N ALA A 430 19.49 -6.31 -21.18
CA ALA A 430 19.96 -5.07 -21.77
C ALA A 430 21.25 -4.54 -21.11
N CYS A 431 21.53 -4.94 -19.87
CA CYS A 431 22.73 -4.59 -19.12
C CYS A 431 23.91 -5.55 -19.34
N GLY A 432 23.74 -6.59 -20.17
CA GLY A 432 24.83 -7.44 -20.66
C GLY A 432 24.46 -8.92 -20.74
N THR A 433 23.75 -9.47 -19.76
CA THR A 433 23.38 -10.89 -19.72
C THR A 433 22.02 -11.08 -19.09
N ALA A 434 21.21 -11.97 -19.67
CA ALA A 434 19.89 -12.27 -19.13
C ALA A 434 20.03 -13.06 -17.81
N ALA A 435 19.28 -12.66 -16.79
CA ALA A 435 19.27 -13.33 -15.47
C ALA A 435 19.00 -14.82 -15.58
N MET A 436 18.00 -15.22 -16.39
CA MET A 436 17.61 -16.62 -16.57
C MET A 436 18.66 -17.48 -17.29
N ASP A 437 19.70 -16.89 -17.90
CA ASP A 437 20.78 -17.64 -18.56
C ASP A 437 21.92 -17.99 -17.58
N ILE A 438 21.98 -17.33 -16.42
CA ILE A 438 23.07 -17.47 -15.44
C ILE A 438 22.55 -18.01 -14.09
N LEU A 439 21.39 -17.55 -13.64
CA LEU A 439 20.80 -17.92 -12.36
C LEU A 439 19.90 -19.15 -12.54
N HIS A 440 20.03 -20.12 -11.64
CA HIS A 440 19.28 -21.38 -11.66
C HIS A 440 18.53 -21.58 -10.33
N ASP A 441 17.52 -22.46 -10.34
CA ASP A 441 16.74 -22.78 -9.14
C ASP A 441 17.64 -23.26 -7.99
N GLY A 442 17.43 -22.66 -6.82
CA GLY A 442 18.17 -22.95 -5.60
C GLY A 442 19.48 -22.16 -5.42
N ASP A 443 19.92 -21.37 -6.41
CA ASP A 443 21.11 -20.53 -6.26
C ASP A 443 20.93 -19.50 -5.14
N GLN A 444 21.87 -19.43 -4.19
CA GLN A 444 21.85 -18.36 -3.20
C GLN A 444 22.42 -17.08 -3.80
N VAL A 445 21.67 -15.97 -3.76
CA VAL A 445 22.13 -14.67 -4.29
C VAL A 445 21.83 -13.51 -3.34
N THR A 446 22.55 -12.41 -3.51
CA THR A 446 22.26 -11.12 -2.85
C THR A 446 22.00 -10.07 -3.92
N VAL A 447 20.83 -9.45 -3.86
CA VAL A 447 20.37 -8.41 -4.78
C VAL A 447 20.56 -7.05 -4.13
N ASP A 448 21.51 -6.26 -4.65
CA ASP A 448 21.67 -4.85 -4.33
C ASP A 448 20.96 -4.02 -5.40
N ALA A 449 19.65 -3.85 -5.19
CA ALA A 449 18.79 -3.10 -6.09
C ALA A 449 19.01 -1.58 -5.99
N LYS A 450 19.79 -1.09 -5.01
CA LYS A 450 20.21 0.31 -4.96
C LYS A 450 21.32 0.59 -5.98
N ASN A 451 22.31 -0.30 -6.07
CA ASN A 451 23.45 -0.15 -6.98
C ASN A 451 23.27 -0.86 -8.33
N GLY A 452 22.16 -1.58 -8.54
CA GLY A 452 21.85 -2.20 -9.82
C GLY A 452 22.55 -3.56 -10.05
N VAL A 453 22.93 -4.27 -8.99
CA VAL A 453 23.84 -5.43 -9.09
C VAL A 453 23.40 -6.64 -8.25
N VAL A 454 23.75 -7.84 -8.72
CA VAL A 454 23.55 -9.11 -8.00
C VAL A 454 24.89 -9.75 -7.73
N TYR A 455 25.03 -10.33 -6.53
CA TYR A 455 26.19 -11.08 -6.10
C TYR A 455 25.82 -12.54 -5.82
N ALA A 456 26.79 -13.45 -6.01
CA ALA A 456 26.65 -14.84 -5.58
C ALA A 456 26.78 -14.97 -4.06
N GLY A 457 25.94 -15.81 -3.45
CA GLY A 457 25.90 -16.07 -2.01
C GLY A 457 25.13 -15.02 -1.21
N ASP A 458 25.08 -15.24 0.11
CA ASP A 458 24.54 -14.28 1.08
C ASP A 458 25.65 -13.33 1.56
N LEU A 459 25.65 -12.11 1.03
CA LEU A 459 26.58 -11.03 1.37
C LEU A 459 25.90 -9.92 2.18
N MET A 460 24.74 -10.18 2.79
CA MET A 460 23.98 -9.17 3.54
C MET A 460 24.82 -8.50 4.63
N LYS A 461 25.70 -9.25 5.31
CA LYS A 461 26.58 -8.72 6.37
C LYS A 461 27.73 -7.84 5.84
N GLU A 462 28.14 -8.04 4.59
CA GLU A 462 29.25 -7.31 3.97
C GLU A 462 28.76 -6.05 3.23
N LEU A 463 27.57 -6.13 2.61
CA LEU A 463 26.95 -5.05 1.83
C LEU A 463 26.05 -4.13 2.67
N ALA A 464 25.70 -4.52 3.90
CA ALA A 464 25.00 -3.64 4.84
C ALA A 464 25.83 -2.37 5.10
N PRO A 465 25.23 -1.16 5.05
CA PRO A 465 25.92 0.07 5.41
C PRO A 465 26.54 -0.07 6.79
N LYS A 466 27.87 0.15 6.89
CA LYS A 466 28.54 0.27 8.20
C LYS A 466 27.82 1.34 9.01
N GLU A 467 27.46 1.00 10.24
CA GLU A 467 26.90 1.94 11.21
C GLU A 467 27.76 3.20 11.25
N GLN A 468 27.25 4.31 10.70
CA GLN A 468 27.80 5.61 10.97
C GLN A 468 27.44 5.94 12.42
N THR A 469 28.45 5.91 13.28
CA THR A 469 28.46 6.64 14.55
C THR A 469 27.90 8.04 14.32
N PRO A 470 26.88 8.50 15.07
CA PRO A 470 26.37 9.85 14.88
C PRO A 470 27.46 10.84 15.28
N ALA A 471 28.12 11.44 14.29
CA ALA A 471 28.72 12.75 14.48
C ALA A 471 27.56 13.73 14.70
N ALA A 472 27.62 14.47 15.80
CA ALA A 472 26.58 15.41 16.21
C ALA A 472 26.30 16.45 15.10
N SER A 473 25.31 16.17 14.25
CA SER A 473 24.54 17.19 13.58
C SER A 473 23.43 17.60 14.54
N THR A 474 23.39 18.87 14.89
CA THR A 474 22.26 19.48 15.60
C THR A 474 21.05 19.43 14.67
N ALA A 475 20.34 18.31 14.66
CA ALA A 475 19.03 18.19 14.04
C ALA A 475 18.11 19.20 14.71
N ALA A 476 17.48 20.08 13.93
CA ALA A 476 16.42 20.95 14.42
C ALA A 476 15.34 20.05 15.02
N VAL A 477 15.21 20.05 16.34
CA VAL A 477 14.19 19.28 17.05
C VAL A 477 12.83 19.86 16.65
N GLU A 478 12.03 19.09 15.92
CA GLU A 478 10.65 19.45 15.61
C GLU A 478 9.91 19.66 16.93
N TYR A 479 9.45 20.90 17.19
CA TYR A 479 8.81 21.26 18.45
C TYR A 479 7.39 20.68 18.51
N PHE A 480 7.07 20.00 19.62
CA PHE A 480 5.73 19.58 19.98
C PHE A 480 5.34 20.29 21.26
N ALA A 481 4.15 20.90 21.30
CA ALA A 481 3.65 21.52 22.51
C ALA A 481 3.51 20.47 23.63
N PRO A 482 3.85 20.78 24.88
CA PRO A 482 3.55 19.92 26.01
C PRO A 482 2.04 19.69 26.13
N THR A 483 1.63 18.43 26.25
CA THR A 483 0.23 18.01 26.38
C THR A 483 0.03 17.21 27.66
N ALA A 484 -1.18 17.23 28.22
CA ALA A 484 -1.54 16.40 29.37
C ALA A 484 -1.68 14.93 28.94
N THR A 485 -2.38 14.71 27.82
CA THR A 485 -2.52 13.43 27.16
C THR A 485 -1.22 13.08 26.44
N ARG A 486 -0.66 11.92 26.75
CA ARG A 486 0.60 11.44 26.14
C ARG A 486 0.33 10.55 24.94
N VAL A 487 1.27 10.54 23.98
CA VAL A 487 1.15 9.74 22.76
C VAL A 487 2.20 8.64 22.78
N MET A 488 1.74 7.40 22.93
CA MET A 488 2.56 6.20 22.89
C MET A 488 2.46 5.52 21.52
N MET A 489 3.29 4.49 21.32
CA MET A 489 3.36 3.74 20.07
C MET A 489 3.00 2.27 20.28
N ASN A 490 2.32 1.67 19.30
CA ASN A 490 2.10 0.22 19.20
C ASN A 490 3.23 -0.40 18.38
N LEU A 491 3.82 -1.49 18.87
CA LEU A 491 4.89 -2.21 18.18
C LEU A 491 4.72 -3.73 18.37
N GLY A 492 4.95 -4.51 17.32
CA GLY A 492 4.99 -5.98 17.40
C GLY A 492 6.35 -6.53 17.02
N ASP A 493 6.96 -5.96 15.99
CA ASP A 493 8.27 -6.37 15.49
C ASP A 493 9.42 -5.68 16.27
N PRO A 494 10.25 -6.44 17.02
CA PRO A 494 11.40 -5.89 17.73
C PRO A 494 12.46 -5.25 16.82
N ASP A 495 12.55 -5.65 15.56
CA ASP A 495 13.57 -5.19 14.61
C ASP A 495 13.32 -3.75 14.18
N LEU A 496 12.07 -3.32 14.20
CA LEU A 496 11.66 -1.96 13.89
C LEU A 496 11.90 -0.96 15.05
N ALA A 497 12.20 -1.43 16.27
CA ALA A 497 12.33 -0.57 17.43
C ALA A 497 13.43 0.51 17.27
N LYS A 498 14.59 0.15 16.70
CA LYS A 498 15.69 1.10 16.47
C LYS A 498 15.33 2.17 15.44
N ARG A 499 14.53 1.82 14.43
CA ARG A 499 14.03 2.73 13.41
C ARG A 499 13.09 3.78 14.01
N TYR A 500 12.21 3.35 14.93
CA TYR A 500 11.17 4.20 15.49
C TYR A 500 11.53 4.86 16.81
N ALA A 501 12.66 4.50 17.43
CA ALA A 501 13.16 5.14 18.65
C ALA A 501 13.36 6.66 18.50
N SER A 502 13.62 7.16 17.29
CA SER A 502 13.78 8.60 17.03
C SER A 502 12.45 9.38 16.98
N LEU A 503 11.31 8.68 16.95
CA LEU A 503 10.00 9.34 16.94
C LEU A 503 9.71 10.00 18.29
N PRO A 504 8.96 11.12 18.30
CA PRO A 504 8.63 11.88 19.50
C PRO A 504 7.55 11.21 20.38
N ALA A 505 7.44 9.87 20.32
CA ALA A 505 6.54 9.09 21.16
C ALA A 505 7.01 9.09 22.63
N ASP A 506 6.05 9.12 23.54
CA ASP A 506 6.24 9.14 24.99
C ASP A 506 6.53 7.73 25.56
N GLY A 507 6.47 6.68 24.73
CA GLY A 507 6.75 5.29 25.10
C GLY A 507 6.15 4.28 24.13
N ILE A 508 6.16 3.00 24.52
CA ILE A 508 5.41 1.92 23.86
C ILE A 508 4.20 1.60 24.72
N GLY A 509 3.00 1.87 24.22
CA GLY A 509 1.75 1.62 24.93
C GLY A 509 1.26 0.18 24.76
N LEU A 510 1.71 -0.49 23.69
CA LEU A 510 1.45 -1.90 23.44
C LEU A 510 2.62 -2.51 22.67
N MET A 511 3.40 -3.35 23.34
CA MET A 511 4.28 -4.33 22.70
C MET A 511 3.57 -5.68 22.65
N ARG A 512 3.45 -6.23 21.44
CA ARG A 512 2.92 -7.57 21.19
C ARG A 512 4.07 -8.57 21.06
N GLU A 513 4.10 -9.61 21.89
CA GLU A 513 5.15 -10.63 21.81
C GLU A 513 4.85 -11.76 20.81
N GLU A 514 3.65 -11.81 20.25
CA GLU A 514 3.23 -12.83 19.28
C GLU A 514 4.18 -12.91 18.07
N PHE A 515 4.74 -11.77 17.65
CA PHE A 515 5.71 -11.74 16.56
C PHE A 515 7.03 -12.43 16.92
N ILE A 516 7.46 -12.38 18.18
CA ILE A 516 8.68 -13.08 18.65
C ILE A 516 8.45 -14.60 18.58
N TRP A 517 7.25 -15.04 18.94
CA TRP A 517 6.85 -16.44 18.81
C TRP A 517 6.87 -16.92 17.35
N THR A 518 6.38 -16.11 16.40
CA THR A 518 6.28 -16.51 14.99
C THR A 518 7.53 -16.26 14.14
N THR A 519 8.54 -15.54 14.64
CA THR A 519 9.76 -15.23 13.86
C THR A 519 11.07 -15.69 14.48
N ALA A 520 11.09 -15.94 15.80
CA ALA A 520 12.31 -16.37 16.49
C ALA A 520 12.15 -17.73 17.19
N ILE A 521 11.00 -17.98 17.83
CA ILE A 521 10.81 -19.20 18.64
C ILE A 521 10.24 -20.35 17.79
N HIS A 522 9.19 -20.09 16.99
CA HIS A 522 8.48 -21.01 16.06
C HIS A 522 7.95 -22.34 16.66
N GLU A 523 8.15 -22.59 17.95
CA GLU A 523 7.80 -23.85 18.63
C GLU A 523 6.88 -23.55 19.82
N HIS A 524 5.92 -24.45 20.07
CA HIS A 524 4.95 -24.29 21.16
C HIS A 524 5.66 -24.38 22.54
N PRO A 525 5.33 -23.54 23.54
CA PRO A 525 6.06 -23.52 24.81
C PRO A 525 5.99 -24.84 25.58
N LEU A 526 4.82 -25.50 25.62
CA LEU A 526 4.69 -26.81 26.28
C LEU A 526 5.48 -27.90 25.53
N TYR A 527 5.61 -27.78 24.22
CA TYR A 527 6.44 -28.69 23.42
C TYR A 527 7.94 -28.50 23.74
N LEU A 528 8.39 -27.24 23.88
CA LEU A 528 9.75 -26.93 24.31
C LEU A 528 10.04 -27.42 25.73
N ILE A 529 9.08 -27.32 26.65
CA ILE A 529 9.22 -27.91 27.99
C ILE A 529 9.36 -29.44 27.88
N LYS A 530 8.45 -30.10 27.15
CA LYS A 530 8.45 -31.56 26.97
C LYS A 530 9.75 -32.08 26.35
N THR A 531 10.32 -31.33 25.41
CA THR A 531 11.57 -31.67 24.72
C THR A 531 12.84 -31.23 25.47
N GLY A 532 12.70 -30.63 26.65
CA GLY A 532 13.83 -30.26 27.50
C GLY A 532 14.54 -28.97 27.11
N HIS A 533 13.87 -28.08 26.37
CA HIS A 533 14.39 -26.80 25.88
C HIS A 533 13.61 -25.54 26.35
N PRO A 534 13.19 -25.43 27.63
CA PRO A 534 12.46 -24.25 28.12
C PRO A 534 13.27 -22.95 28.05
N GLU A 535 14.61 -23.03 28.06
CA GLU A 535 15.52 -21.90 27.94
C GLU A 535 15.32 -21.12 26.63
N LYS A 536 14.92 -21.81 25.54
CA LYS A 536 14.66 -21.15 24.26
C LYS A 536 13.53 -20.12 24.34
N VAL A 537 12.49 -20.42 25.11
CA VAL A 537 11.38 -19.47 25.33
C VAL A 537 11.88 -18.26 26.09
N VAL A 538 12.56 -18.49 27.22
CA VAL A 538 13.03 -17.43 28.11
C VAL A 538 14.02 -16.52 27.38
N ASP A 539 14.98 -17.09 26.69
CA ASP A 539 16.04 -16.35 25.99
C ASP A 539 15.52 -15.67 24.72
N GLY A 540 14.65 -16.34 23.95
CA GLY A 540 14.03 -15.78 22.76
C GLY A 540 13.16 -14.57 23.07
N LEU A 541 12.24 -14.71 24.03
CA LEU A 541 11.42 -13.60 24.50
C LEU A 541 12.27 -12.50 25.12
N ALA A 542 13.21 -12.83 26.01
CA ALA A 542 14.06 -11.81 26.64
C ALA A 542 14.88 -11.02 25.61
N ALA A 543 15.41 -11.67 24.57
CA ALA A 543 16.15 -11.01 23.51
C ALA A 543 15.28 -10.01 22.72
N GLY A 544 14.08 -10.44 22.29
CA GLY A 544 13.14 -9.58 21.57
C GLY A 544 12.64 -8.42 22.41
N ILE A 545 12.20 -8.69 23.64
CA ILE A 545 11.72 -7.67 24.59
C ILE A 545 12.84 -6.67 24.92
N ALA A 546 14.06 -7.15 25.20
CA ALA A 546 15.19 -6.28 25.53
C ALA A 546 15.59 -5.36 24.37
N LYS A 547 15.45 -5.81 23.12
CA LYS A 547 15.73 -4.98 21.94
C LYS A 547 14.84 -3.74 21.91
N VAL A 548 13.54 -3.92 22.16
CA VAL A 548 12.58 -2.81 22.22
C VAL A 548 12.79 -1.95 23.46
N ALA A 549 12.90 -2.57 24.64
CA ALA A 549 13.06 -1.85 25.91
C ALA A 549 14.32 -0.97 25.90
N ARG A 550 15.43 -1.47 25.35
CA ARG A 550 16.69 -0.71 25.21
C ARG A 550 16.57 0.44 24.23
N ALA A 551 15.89 0.25 23.10
CA ALA A 551 15.70 1.31 22.10
C ALA A 551 14.83 2.46 22.64
N MET A 552 13.91 2.16 23.56
CA MET A 552 12.96 3.13 24.09
C MET A 552 13.40 3.77 25.41
N ALA A 553 14.34 3.15 26.14
CA ALA A 553 14.83 3.67 27.42
C ALA A 553 15.27 5.15 27.32
N PRO A 554 14.89 6.00 28.31
CA PRO A 554 14.17 5.69 29.55
C PRO A 554 12.63 5.69 29.42
N ARG A 555 12.07 5.85 28.22
CA ARG A 555 10.62 5.88 28.02
C ARG A 555 9.99 4.53 28.38
N PRO A 556 8.80 4.53 29.02
CA PRO A 556 8.12 3.31 29.41
C PRO A 556 7.76 2.45 28.20
N MET A 557 7.77 1.15 28.40
CA MET A 557 7.30 0.14 27.46
C MET A 557 6.33 -0.78 28.17
N ILE A 558 5.16 -1.02 27.60
CA ILE A 558 4.16 -1.93 28.14
C ILE A 558 4.12 -3.17 27.25
N LEU A 559 4.62 -4.30 27.76
CA LEU A 559 4.52 -5.61 27.12
C LEU A 559 3.18 -6.25 27.45
N ARG A 560 2.40 -6.61 26.44
CA ARG A 560 1.26 -7.49 26.63
C ARG A 560 1.75 -8.93 26.58
N PHE A 561 1.43 -9.71 27.61
CA PHE A 561 1.67 -11.16 27.59
C PHE A 561 0.91 -11.81 26.43
N SER A 562 1.32 -13.02 26.05
CA SER A 562 0.81 -13.68 24.85
C SER A 562 -0.72 -13.81 24.88
N ASP A 563 -1.37 -13.25 23.87
CA ASP A 563 -2.83 -13.28 23.69
C ASP A 563 -3.25 -14.21 22.54
N PHE A 564 -2.38 -15.16 22.17
CA PHE A 564 -2.71 -16.13 21.14
C PHE A 564 -3.99 -16.92 21.46
N LYS A 565 -4.78 -17.15 20.42
CA LYS A 565 -5.89 -18.09 20.40
C LYS A 565 -5.35 -19.51 20.28
N SER A 566 -6.14 -20.50 20.72
CA SER A 566 -5.76 -21.92 20.61
C SER A 566 -5.44 -22.32 19.17
N GLY A 567 -6.20 -21.79 18.20
CA GLY A 567 -5.89 -21.95 16.78
C GLY A 567 -4.48 -21.46 16.40
N GLU A 568 -4.05 -20.30 16.88
CA GLU A 568 -2.73 -19.72 16.55
C GLU A 568 -1.59 -20.52 17.19
N TYR A 569 -1.74 -20.92 18.47
CA TYR A 569 -0.77 -21.80 19.13
C TYR A 569 -0.63 -23.15 18.43
N ARG A 570 -1.74 -23.68 17.87
CA ARG A 570 -1.73 -24.97 17.16
C ARG A 570 -0.81 -24.96 15.94
N HIS A 571 -0.70 -23.82 15.26
CA HIS A 571 0.15 -23.66 14.08
C HIS A 571 1.65 -23.58 14.43
N LEU A 572 2.02 -23.38 15.70
CA LEU A 572 3.42 -23.51 16.11
C LEU A 572 3.83 -24.98 16.10
N LYS A 573 5.11 -25.23 15.84
CA LYS A 573 5.64 -26.60 15.84
C LYS A 573 5.40 -27.27 17.20
N GLY A 574 4.75 -28.44 17.15
CA GLY A 574 4.36 -29.20 18.34
C GLY A 574 3.10 -28.70 19.05
N GLY A 575 2.40 -27.70 18.51
CA GLY A 575 1.18 -27.13 19.10
C GLY A 575 -0.06 -28.03 19.02
N GLU A 576 -0.20 -28.82 17.96
CA GLU A 576 -1.32 -29.77 17.77
C GLU A 576 -1.55 -30.73 18.95
N GLU A 577 -0.50 -31.09 19.68
CA GLU A 577 -0.61 -31.99 20.84
C GLU A 577 -1.31 -31.31 22.04
N PHE A 578 -1.16 -29.99 22.18
CA PHE A 578 -1.55 -29.25 23.39
C PHE A 578 -2.78 -28.38 23.19
N GLU A 579 -3.16 -28.07 21.96
CA GLU A 579 -4.17 -27.06 21.66
C GLU A 579 -5.52 -27.65 21.22
N PRO A 580 -6.61 -27.41 21.97
CA PRO A 580 -7.94 -27.92 21.63
C PRO A 580 -8.51 -27.23 20.39
N HIS A 581 -9.37 -27.92 19.63
CA HIS A 581 -10.18 -27.31 18.57
C HIS A 581 -11.41 -26.63 19.17
N GLU A 582 -11.51 -25.32 19.02
CA GLU A 582 -12.61 -24.52 19.56
C GLU A 582 -13.52 -24.02 18.42
N PRO A 583 -14.84 -23.97 18.63
CA PRO A 583 -15.78 -23.49 17.61
C PRO A 583 -15.75 -21.96 17.44
N ALA A 584 -15.23 -21.23 18.43
CA ALA A 584 -15.18 -19.77 18.43
C ALA A 584 -13.89 -19.27 19.10
N ASP A 585 -12.81 -19.19 18.32
CA ASP A 585 -11.49 -18.82 18.82
C ASP A 585 -11.45 -17.42 19.49
N LEU A 586 -12.36 -16.50 19.12
CA LEU A 586 -12.47 -15.17 19.74
C LEU A 586 -12.75 -15.25 21.25
N LEU A 587 -13.63 -16.16 21.67
CA LEU A 587 -14.10 -16.30 23.05
C LEU A 587 -13.44 -17.46 23.80
N GLY A 588 -12.59 -18.22 23.11
CA GLY A 588 -12.00 -19.48 23.57
C GLY A 588 -10.91 -19.34 24.64
N TRP A 589 -10.10 -20.39 24.76
CA TRP A 589 -9.07 -20.53 25.77
C TRP A 589 -7.83 -19.65 25.47
N ARG A 590 -7.91 -18.38 25.86
CA ARG A 590 -6.87 -17.36 25.63
C ARG A 590 -6.74 -16.36 26.79
N GLY A 591 -5.66 -15.57 26.73
CA GLY A 591 -5.32 -14.53 27.70
C GLY A 591 -5.29 -15.06 29.13
N ALA A 592 -5.84 -14.29 30.07
CA ALA A 592 -5.87 -14.59 31.50
C ALA A 592 -6.25 -16.04 31.86
N ALA A 593 -7.30 -16.59 31.24
CA ALA A 593 -7.79 -17.93 31.52
C ALA A 593 -6.75 -19.03 31.26
N ARG A 594 -5.86 -18.80 30.31
CA ARG A 594 -4.78 -19.72 29.95
C ARG A 594 -3.64 -19.67 30.97
N TYR A 595 -3.32 -18.50 31.50
CA TYR A 595 -2.13 -18.30 32.35
C TYR A 595 -2.17 -19.05 33.69
N TYR A 596 -3.35 -19.21 34.29
CA TYR A 596 -3.51 -19.93 35.55
C TYR A 596 -3.97 -21.38 35.38
N ASP A 597 -4.25 -21.82 34.14
CA ASP A 597 -4.72 -23.17 33.89
C ASP A 597 -3.61 -24.19 34.22
N PRO A 598 -3.91 -25.29 34.95
CA PRO A 598 -2.92 -26.30 35.29
C PRO A 598 -2.14 -26.88 34.10
N HIS A 599 -2.73 -26.90 32.91
CA HIS A 599 -2.07 -27.43 31.70
C HIS A 599 -1.08 -26.44 31.08
N PHE A 600 -1.24 -25.14 31.30
CA PHE A 600 -0.43 -24.10 30.64
C PHE A 600 0.39 -23.24 31.60
N ILE A 601 0.14 -23.32 32.92
CA ILE A 601 0.79 -22.48 33.93
C ILE A 601 2.33 -22.53 33.86
N GLU A 602 2.93 -23.68 33.52
CA GLU A 602 4.38 -23.80 33.36
C GLU A 602 4.90 -23.05 32.14
N ALA A 603 4.14 -22.98 31.04
CA ALA A 603 4.48 -22.16 29.88
C ALA A 603 4.45 -20.66 30.23
N PHE A 604 3.42 -20.19 30.93
CA PHE A 604 3.33 -18.79 31.33
C PHE A 604 4.46 -18.38 32.30
N LYS A 605 4.93 -19.28 33.16
CA LYS A 605 6.12 -19.02 34.00
C LYS A 605 7.37 -18.72 33.17
N LEU A 606 7.50 -19.24 31.94
CA LEU A 606 8.62 -18.92 31.06
C LEU A 606 8.53 -17.47 30.53
N GLU A 607 7.33 -16.97 30.18
CA GLU A 607 7.12 -15.56 29.85
C GLU A 607 7.49 -14.65 31.04
N LEU A 608 7.08 -15.03 32.26
CA LEU A 608 7.46 -14.31 33.49
C LEU A 608 8.98 -14.33 33.73
N ALA A 609 9.64 -15.46 33.49
CA ALA A 609 11.08 -15.57 33.60
C ALA A 609 11.80 -14.68 32.58
N ALA A 610 11.28 -14.57 31.35
CA ALA A 610 11.82 -13.66 30.33
C ALA A 610 11.71 -12.19 30.78
N VAL A 611 10.54 -11.76 31.24
CA VAL A 611 10.34 -10.40 31.77
C VAL A 611 11.27 -10.11 32.95
N LYS A 612 11.39 -11.07 33.87
CA LYS A 612 12.29 -10.96 35.03
C LYS A 612 13.74 -10.81 34.56
N LYS A 613 14.21 -11.66 33.65
CA LYS A 613 15.55 -11.61 33.07
C LYS A 613 15.85 -10.23 32.46
N VAL A 614 14.94 -9.68 31.65
CA VAL A 614 15.10 -8.35 31.04
C VAL A 614 15.23 -7.24 32.10
N ARG A 615 14.43 -7.30 33.16
CA ARG A 615 14.45 -6.27 34.21
C ARG A 615 15.65 -6.41 35.16
N THR A 616 15.93 -7.63 35.63
CA THR A 616 16.90 -7.86 36.71
C THR A 616 18.31 -8.12 36.21
N GLU A 617 18.46 -8.89 35.13
CA GLU A 617 19.80 -9.22 34.58
C GLU A 617 20.27 -8.15 33.58
N LEU A 618 19.38 -7.67 32.72
CA LEU A 618 19.71 -6.65 31.70
C LEU A 618 19.49 -5.21 32.17
N GLY A 619 18.88 -5.01 33.35
CA GLY A 619 18.70 -3.69 33.97
C GLY A 619 17.68 -2.78 33.26
N LEU A 620 16.81 -3.31 32.39
CA LEU A 620 15.85 -2.53 31.62
C LEU A 620 14.55 -2.32 32.42
N THR A 621 14.61 -1.38 33.37
CA THR A 621 13.51 -1.10 34.33
C THR A 621 12.33 -0.32 33.74
N ASN A 622 12.43 0.15 32.50
CA ASN A 622 11.32 0.79 31.78
C ASN A 622 10.26 -0.20 31.24
N LEU A 623 10.50 -1.52 31.36
CA LEU A 623 9.57 -2.58 30.94
C LEU A 623 8.46 -2.83 31.97
N ASN A 624 7.22 -2.55 31.62
CA ASN A 624 6.01 -2.90 32.36
C ASN A 624 5.24 -4.00 31.62
N VAL A 625 4.26 -4.60 32.29
CA VAL A 625 3.47 -5.71 31.70
C VAL A 625 1.99 -5.41 31.70
N MET A 626 1.28 -6.05 30.78
CA MET A 626 -0.16 -5.97 30.61
C MET A 626 -0.75 -7.36 30.43
N ILE A 627 -1.86 -7.63 31.12
CA ILE A 627 -2.58 -8.91 31.07
C ILE A 627 -3.79 -8.75 30.14
N PRO A 628 -3.86 -9.51 29.03
CA PRO A 628 -5.03 -9.52 28.15
C PRO A 628 -6.15 -10.45 28.64
N PHE A 629 -7.35 -10.20 28.12
CA PHE A 629 -8.55 -11.04 28.16
C PHE A 629 -8.95 -11.53 29.56
N VAL A 630 -8.89 -10.63 30.54
CA VAL A 630 -9.26 -10.88 31.94
C VAL A 630 -10.79 -10.84 32.08
N ARG A 631 -11.42 -11.96 32.38
CA ARG A 631 -12.89 -12.10 32.43
C ARG A 631 -13.46 -11.74 33.79
N THR A 632 -12.74 -12.07 34.88
CA THR A 632 -13.21 -11.87 36.26
C THR A 632 -12.15 -11.30 37.18
N VAL A 633 -12.59 -10.67 38.27
CA VAL A 633 -11.73 -10.12 39.32
C VAL A 633 -10.87 -11.21 39.97
N ASP A 634 -11.41 -12.42 40.12
CA ASP A 634 -10.69 -13.56 40.68
C ASP A 634 -9.56 -14.06 39.76
N GLU A 635 -9.75 -14.02 38.44
CA GLU A 635 -8.67 -14.32 37.49
C GLU A 635 -7.51 -13.32 37.65
N MET A 636 -7.85 -12.02 37.76
CA MET A 636 -6.84 -10.99 37.98
C MET A 636 -6.08 -11.19 39.30
N ALA A 637 -6.78 -11.57 40.37
CA ALA A 637 -6.17 -11.88 41.65
C ALA A 637 -5.17 -13.05 41.53
N LYS A 638 -5.58 -14.16 40.88
CA LYS A 638 -4.72 -15.33 40.65
C LYS A 638 -3.48 -14.98 39.83
N ILE A 639 -3.63 -14.22 38.75
CA ILE A 639 -2.51 -13.87 37.87
C ILE A 639 -1.55 -12.92 38.56
N THR A 640 -2.04 -11.89 39.26
CA THR A 640 -1.16 -10.98 40.00
C THR A 640 -0.40 -11.68 41.13
N GLU A 641 -1.02 -12.64 41.81
CA GLU A 641 -0.34 -13.51 42.78
C GLU A 641 0.73 -14.37 42.10
N LEU A 642 0.44 -14.94 40.93
CA LEU A 642 1.39 -15.76 40.16
C LEU A 642 2.59 -14.93 39.68
N ILE A 643 2.37 -13.72 39.16
CA ILE A 643 3.43 -12.78 38.77
C ILE A 643 4.31 -12.45 39.99
N ALA A 644 3.71 -12.18 41.14
CA ALA A 644 4.41 -11.89 42.39
C ALA A 644 5.24 -13.09 42.90
N LYS A 645 4.69 -14.31 42.85
CA LYS A 645 5.39 -15.55 43.24
C LYS A 645 6.60 -15.85 42.38
N ASN A 646 6.58 -15.44 41.11
CA ASN A 646 7.73 -15.59 40.20
C ASN A 646 8.76 -14.44 40.31
N GLY A 647 8.57 -13.51 41.26
CA GLY A 647 9.55 -12.47 41.60
C GLY A 647 9.34 -11.14 40.89
N LEU A 648 8.17 -10.92 40.27
CA LEU A 648 7.78 -9.65 39.68
C LEU A 648 6.69 -9.02 40.57
N LYS A 649 7.08 -8.18 41.53
CA LYS A 649 6.13 -7.50 42.43
C LYS A 649 5.88 -6.07 41.97
N ARG A 650 4.60 -5.67 41.93
CA ARG A 650 4.20 -4.29 41.66
C ARG A 650 4.89 -3.34 42.64
N SER A 651 5.41 -2.25 42.10
CA SER A 651 6.17 -1.24 42.85
C SER A 651 6.09 0.12 42.16
N ALA A 652 6.87 1.11 42.62
CA ALA A 652 7.02 2.37 41.90
C ALA A 652 7.61 2.15 40.50
N ASP A 653 8.53 1.19 40.36
CA ASP A 653 9.32 0.95 39.15
C ASP A 653 8.81 -0.19 38.26
N PHE A 654 7.84 -0.98 38.73
CA PHE A 654 7.22 -2.05 37.97
C PHE A 654 5.71 -1.96 38.09
N LYS A 655 5.06 -1.69 36.96
CA LYS A 655 3.61 -1.53 36.85
C LYS A 655 3.00 -2.74 36.14
N VAL A 656 1.79 -3.10 36.59
CA VAL A 656 0.96 -4.12 35.96
C VAL A 656 -0.32 -3.47 35.47
N TYR A 657 -0.53 -3.53 34.16
CA TYR A 657 -1.71 -3.04 33.47
C TYR A 657 -2.66 -4.19 33.14
N MET A 658 -3.92 -3.86 32.89
CA MET A 658 -4.89 -4.80 32.35
C MET A 658 -5.45 -4.25 31.04
N MET A 659 -5.60 -5.13 30.05
CA MET A 659 -6.31 -4.77 28.84
C MET A 659 -7.81 -4.73 29.14
N ALA A 660 -8.44 -3.56 29.00
CA ALA A 660 -9.87 -3.39 29.20
C ALA A 660 -10.59 -3.65 27.88
N GLU A 661 -11.01 -4.88 27.69
CA GLU A 661 -11.50 -5.34 26.39
C GLU A 661 -12.74 -6.24 26.47
N ILE A 662 -13.20 -6.58 27.67
CA ILE A 662 -14.44 -7.32 27.93
C ILE A 662 -15.40 -6.41 28.70
N PRO A 663 -16.72 -6.44 28.46
CA PRO A 663 -17.69 -5.62 29.19
C PRO A 663 -17.59 -5.73 30.72
N SER A 664 -17.19 -6.90 31.23
CA SER A 664 -16.95 -7.12 32.66
C SER A 664 -15.83 -6.26 33.23
N ASN A 665 -14.78 -5.96 32.46
CA ASN A 665 -13.70 -5.05 32.87
C ASN A 665 -14.22 -3.62 33.11
N ILE A 666 -15.23 -3.22 32.33
CA ILE A 666 -15.84 -1.89 32.41
C ILE A 666 -16.77 -1.82 33.62
N ILE A 667 -17.69 -2.78 33.74
CA ILE A 667 -18.73 -2.80 34.78
C ILE A 667 -18.13 -2.92 36.19
N LEU A 668 -17.01 -3.66 36.33
CA LEU A 668 -16.38 -3.94 37.62
C LEU A 668 -15.01 -3.26 37.77
N ALA A 669 -14.77 -2.16 37.05
CA ALA A 669 -13.49 -1.45 37.07
C ALA A 669 -13.05 -1.06 38.49
N ASP A 670 -14.00 -0.68 39.35
CA ASP A 670 -13.78 -0.36 40.77
C ASP A 670 -13.20 -1.56 41.55
N GLN A 671 -13.61 -2.77 41.22
CA GLN A 671 -13.10 -3.99 41.84
C GLN A 671 -11.72 -4.37 41.28
N PHE A 672 -11.50 -4.20 39.96
CA PHE A 672 -10.22 -4.48 39.32
C PHE A 672 -9.09 -3.51 39.74
N ASN A 673 -9.42 -2.26 40.08
CA ASN A 673 -8.46 -1.20 40.44
C ASN A 673 -7.43 -1.61 41.51
N ARG A 674 -7.79 -2.51 42.44
CA ARG A 674 -6.86 -2.98 43.49
C ARG A 674 -5.69 -3.80 42.92
N TYR A 675 -5.88 -4.48 41.78
CA TYR A 675 -4.90 -5.39 41.19
C TYR A 675 -4.04 -4.76 40.10
N VAL A 676 -4.44 -3.59 39.57
CA VAL A 676 -3.75 -2.92 38.46
C VAL A 676 -3.20 -1.54 38.84
N ASP A 677 -2.25 -1.06 38.05
CA ASP A 677 -1.75 0.32 38.06
C ASP A 677 -2.46 1.19 37.00
N GLY A 678 -3.08 0.55 36.01
CA GLY A 678 -3.86 1.20 34.97
C GLY A 678 -4.48 0.21 33.98
N TYR A 679 -5.18 0.76 33.00
CA TYR A 679 -5.86 0.01 31.94
C TYR A 679 -5.33 0.45 30.57
N SER A 680 -5.33 -0.48 29.61
CA SER A 680 -5.30 -0.13 28.19
C SER A 680 -6.54 -0.68 27.50
N ILE A 681 -7.36 0.19 26.95
CA ILE A 681 -8.59 -0.19 26.24
C ILE A 681 -8.20 -0.92 24.95
N GLY A 682 -8.59 -2.19 24.84
CA GLY A 682 -8.56 -2.95 23.60
C GLY A 682 -9.85 -2.67 22.84
N SER A 683 -9.89 -1.57 22.09
CA SER A 683 -11.14 -1.04 21.53
C SER A 683 -11.78 -1.97 20.49
N ASN A 684 -10.98 -2.79 19.81
CA ASN A 684 -11.46 -3.82 18.90
C ASN A 684 -12.31 -4.87 19.61
N ASP A 685 -11.72 -5.59 20.57
CA ASP A 685 -12.41 -6.66 21.30
C ASP A 685 -13.54 -6.10 22.17
N LEU A 686 -13.35 -4.90 22.76
CA LEU A 686 -14.42 -4.22 23.51
C LEU A 686 -15.63 -3.93 22.64
N SER A 687 -15.42 -3.42 21.42
CA SER A 687 -16.51 -3.11 20.48
C SER A 687 -17.20 -4.37 20.00
N MET A 688 -16.44 -5.41 19.64
CA MET A 688 -16.98 -6.72 19.24
C MET A 688 -17.88 -7.32 20.32
N LEU A 689 -17.45 -7.27 21.59
CA LEU A 689 -18.19 -7.85 22.70
C LEU A 689 -19.37 -7.01 23.18
N ILE A 690 -19.27 -5.68 23.15
CA ILE A 690 -20.39 -4.80 23.49
C ILE A 690 -21.50 -4.90 22.44
N LEU A 691 -21.13 -4.95 21.16
CA LEU A 691 -22.08 -4.95 20.04
C LEU A 691 -22.53 -6.37 19.65
N GLY A 692 -21.84 -7.40 20.13
CA GLY A 692 -22.13 -8.79 19.78
C GLY A 692 -21.81 -9.13 18.32
N CYS A 693 -20.74 -8.54 17.76
CA CYS A 693 -20.32 -8.77 16.38
C CYS A 693 -18.86 -9.27 16.32
N ASP A 694 -18.55 -10.05 15.28
CA ASP A 694 -17.17 -10.41 14.93
C ASP A 694 -16.80 -9.65 13.66
N ARG A 695 -15.75 -8.82 13.72
CA ARG A 695 -15.29 -8.04 12.56
C ARG A 695 -14.75 -8.89 11.42
N ASN A 696 -14.35 -10.14 11.71
CA ASN A 696 -13.89 -11.11 10.71
C ASN A 696 -15.04 -11.91 10.11
N ASN A 697 -16.28 -11.70 10.58
CA ASN A 697 -17.47 -12.30 10.00
C ASN A 697 -18.16 -11.30 9.08
N ASP A 698 -18.05 -11.53 7.77
CA ASP A 698 -18.56 -10.65 6.72
C ASP A 698 -20.05 -10.32 6.86
N THR A 699 -20.84 -11.17 7.52
CA THR A 699 -22.28 -10.95 7.70
C THR A 699 -22.58 -9.82 8.70
N VAL A 700 -21.74 -9.67 9.72
CA VAL A 700 -21.96 -8.73 10.85
C VAL A 700 -20.86 -7.70 11.02
N SER A 701 -19.79 -7.77 10.22
CA SER A 701 -18.65 -6.84 10.29
C SER A 701 -19.06 -5.38 10.04
N SER A 702 -20.12 -5.15 9.25
CA SER A 702 -20.70 -3.81 9.04
C SER A 702 -21.29 -3.17 10.31
N LEU A 703 -21.60 -3.96 11.34
CA LEU A 703 -22.07 -3.47 12.65
C LEU A 703 -20.92 -2.99 13.54
N PHE A 704 -19.68 -3.32 13.21
CA PHE A 704 -18.50 -2.93 13.97
C PHE A 704 -18.22 -1.43 13.77
N ASP A 705 -18.39 -0.64 14.84
CA ASP A 705 -17.95 0.76 14.89
C ASP A 705 -17.50 1.10 16.32
N GLU A 706 -16.21 1.39 16.47
CA GLU A 706 -15.61 1.77 17.76
C GLU A 706 -16.16 3.12 18.28
N ARG A 707 -16.78 3.92 17.41
CA ARG A 707 -17.39 5.20 17.75
C ARG A 707 -18.84 5.07 18.19
N ASN A 708 -19.40 3.85 18.19
CA ASN A 708 -20.76 3.58 18.64
C ASN A 708 -20.97 4.12 20.06
N LEU A 709 -22.16 4.67 20.33
CA LEU A 709 -22.48 5.29 21.61
C LEU A 709 -22.30 4.34 22.80
N ALA A 710 -22.64 3.06 22.65
CA ALA A 710 -22.45 2.06 23.71
C ALA A 710 -20.98 1.90 24.09
N VAL A 711 -20.09 1.88 23.08
CA VAL A 711 -18.64 1.79 23.27
C VAL A 711 -18.09 3.06 23.89
N LYS A 712 -18.50 4.25 23.39
CA LYS A 712 -18.11 5.54 23.98
C LYS A 712 -18.53 5.66 25.45
N ARG A 713 -19.77 5.29 25.80
CA ARG A 713 -20.23 5.27 27.19
C ARG A 713 -19.40 4.33 28.06
N ALA A 714 -19.08 3.13 27.56
CA ALA A 714 -18.25 2.17 28.26
C ALA A 714 -16.83 2.72 28.52
N ILE A 715 -16.21 3.33 27.50
CA ILE A 715 -14.89 3.96 27.62
C ILE A 715 -14.92 5.11 28.63
N PHE A 716 -15.89 6.01 28.52
CA PHE A 716 -16.03 7.15 29.45
C PHE A 716 -16.23 6.68 30.89
N HIS A 717 -17.07 5.67 31.09
CA HIS A 717 -17.28 5.07 32.41
C HIS A 717 -15.98 4.51 32.99
N LEU A 718 -15.24 3.71 32.21
CA LEU A 718 -13.96 3.13 32.64
C LEU A 718 -12.96 4.22 33.05
N ILE A 719 -12.79 5.25 32.21
CA ILE A 719 -11.89 6.37 32.50
C ILE A 719 -12.27 7.01 33.85
N THR A 720 -13.56 7.32 34.02
CA THR A 720 -14.08 7.94 35.24
C THR A 720 -13.83 7.07 36.48
N VAL A 721 -14.08 5.76 36.42
CA VAL A 721 -13.93 4.85 37.58
C VAL A 721 -12.46 4.55 37.88
N ALA A 722 -11.62 4.39 36.87
CA ALA A 722 -10.19 4.18 37.03
C ALA A 722 -9.52 5.38 37.71
N HIS A 723 -9.86 6.60 37.28
CA HIS A 723 -9.28 7.83 37.84
C HIS A 723 -9.66 8.10 39.30
N ARG A 724 -10.82 7.62 39.78
CA ARG A 724 -11.22 7.75 41.19
C ARG A 724 -10.17 7.14 42.14
N ASP A 725 -9.50 6.09 41.71
CA ASP A 725 -8.44 5.40 42.47
C ASP A 725 -7.03 5.72 41.94
N GLY A 726 -6.89 6.78 41.14
CA GLY A 726 -5.61 7.22 40.57
C GLY A 726 -5.00 6.26 39.55
N LYS A 727 -5.81 5.43 38.88
CA LYS A 727 -5.37 4.47 37.86
C LYS A 727 -5.38 5.13 36.49
N THR A 728 -4.30 4.97 35.74
CA THR A 728 -4.21 5.56 34.40
C THR A 728 -5.00 4.75 33.39
N VAL A 729 -5.54 5.38 32.35
CA VAL A 729 -6.22 4.72 31.24
C VAL A 729 -5.59 5.14 29.92
N SER A 730 -5.18 4.14 29.14
CA SER A 730 -4.76 4.28 27.76
C SER A 730 -5.74 3.60 26.81
N ILE A 731 -5.61 3.87 25.52
CA ILE A 731 -6.28 3.11 24.46
C ILE A 731 -5.25 2.68 23.42
N CYS A 732 -5.40 1.44 22.93
CA CYS A 732 -4.60 0.90 21.85
C CYS A 732 -5.53 0.43 20.72
N GLY A 733 -5.21 0.83 19.49
CA GLY A 733 -6.04 0.59 18.31
C GLY A 733 -5.77 1.63 17.24
N GLN A 734 -6.39 1.48 16.08
CA GLN A 734 -6.24 2.43 14.97
C GLN A 734 -7.24 3.59 15.05
N ALA A 735 -8.37 3.41 15.75
CA ALA A 735 -9.41 4.44 15.87
C ALA A 735 -8.89 5.84 16.29
N PRO A 736 -7.98 5.99 17.27
CA PRO A 736 -7.48 7.33 17.63
C PRO A 736 -6.68 8.01 16.50
N SER A 737 -6.02 7.24 15.64
CA SER A 737 -5.31 7.78 14.47
C SER A 737 -6.22 7.99 13.25
N GLU A 738 -7.23 7.16 13.07
CA GLU A 738 -8.12 7.19 11.90
C GLU A 738 -9.26 8.20 12.04
N TYR A 739 -9.77 8.39 13.26
CA TYR A 739 -10.95 9.22 13.55
C TYR A 739 -10.59 10.36 14.52
N PRO A 740 -10.25 11.55 14.00
CA PRO A 740 -9.92 12.71 14.84
C PRO A 740 -11.00 13.06 15.86
N GLU A 741 -12.28 12.88 15.52
CA GLU A 741 -13.42 13.11 16.42
C GLU A 741 -13.47 12.13 17.60
N PHE A 742 -12.98 10.91 17.40
CA PHE A 742 -12.88 9.92 18.48
C PHE A 742 -11.73 10.26 19.43
N THR A 743 -10.59 10.74 18.89
CA THR A 743 -9.49 11.26 19.70
C THR A 743 -9.89 12.49 20.50
N GLU A 744 -10.66 13.42 19.93
CA GLU A 744 -11.20 14.54 20.69
C GLU A 744 -12.10 14.05 21.86
N PHE A 745 -12.98 13.08 21.60
CA PHE A 745 -13.81 12.46 22.64
C PHE A 745 -12.96 11.86 23.77
N LEU A 746 -11.90 11.11 23.45
CA LEU A 746 -11.02 10.49 24.43
C LEU A 746 -10.32 11.54 25.31
N ILE A 747 -9.79 12.61 24.70
CA ILE A 747 -9.12 13.72 25.40
C ILE A 747 -10.10 14.42 26.33
N ARG A 748 -11.31 14.73 25.85
CA ARG A 748 -12.37 15.34 26.68
C ARG A 748 -12.83 14.43 27.81
N SER A 749 -12.80 13.12 27.59
CA SER A 749 -13.10 12.11 28.62
C SER A 749 -11.99 11.98 29.66
N GLY A 750 -10.81 12.56 29.41
CA GLY A 750 -9.68 12.57 30.34
C GLY A 750 -8.64 11.47 30.11
N ILE A 751 -8.63 10.79 28.95
CA ILE A 751 -7.65 9.72 28.68
C ILE A 751 -6.21 10.15 29.00
N ASP A 752 -5.41 9.29 29.63
CA ASP A 752 -4.03 9.62 29.99
C ASP A 752 -3.08 9.42 28.80
N TYR A 753 -3.32 8.37 28.00
CA TYR A 753 -2.48 8.03 26.86
C TYR A 753 -3.28 7.53 25.65
N VAL A 754 -2.82 7.88 24.46
CA VAL A 754 -3.26 7.25 23.20
C VAL A 754 -2.09 6.54 22.56
N SER A 755 -2.26 5.25 22.22
CA SER A 755 -1.21 4.44 21.61
C SER A 755 -1.55 4.10 20.16
N VAL A 756 -0.74 4.62 19.23
CA VAL A 756 -0.98 4.57 17.77
C VAL A 756 0.16 3.89 17.03
N ASN A 757 -0.02 3.58 15.75
CA ASN A 757 1.04 3.04 14.92
C ASN A 757 2.20 4.06 14.72
N PRO A 758 3.44 3.60 14.46
CA PRO A 758 4.61 4.48 14.40
C PRO A 758 4.51 5.65 13.41
N ASP A 759 3.87 5.42 12.27
CA ASP A 759 3.63 6.41 11.22
C ASP A 759 2.73 7.56 11.67
N MET A 760 1.79 7.30 12.59
CA MET A 760 0.80 8.28 13.05
C MET A 760 1.24 9.09 14.27
N VAL A 761 2.32 8.72 14.97
CA VAL A 761 2.78 9.36 16.22
C VAL A 761 2.88 10.89 16.11
N LYS A 762 3.53 11.41 15.06
CA LYS A 762 3.74 12.86 14.89
C LYS A 762 2.43 13.60 14.66
N GLU A 763 1.54 13.01 13.88
CA GLU A 763 0.23 13.59 13.58
C GLU A 763 -0.67 13.57 14.83
N THR A 764 -0.74 12.44 15.52
CA THR A 764 -1.50 12.32 16.77
C THR A 764 -1.01 13.31 17.83
N LYS A 765 0.31 13.55 17.99
CA LYS A 765 0.80 14.59 18.91
C LYS A 765 0.32 16.00 18.54
N LYS A 766 0.27 16.33 17.24
CA LYS A 766 -0.24 17.62 16.77
C LYS A 766 -1.75 17.74 17.04
N ASN A 767 -2.51 16.68 16.80
CA ASN A 767 -3.95 16.63 17.06
C ASN A 767 -4.26 16.74 18.55
N VAL A 768 -3.57 15.99 19.40
CA VAL A 768 -3.72 16.08 20.86
C VAL A 768 -3.47 17.50 21.36
N ALA A 769 -2.36 18.11 20.94
CA ALA A 769 -2.04 19.49 21.30
C ALA A 769 -3.11 20.48 20.82
N HIS A 770 -3.62 20.30 19.60
CA HIS A 770 -4.68 21.12 19.05
C HIS A 770 -5.97 21.01 19.87
N PHE A 771 -6.41 19.80 20.21
CA PHE A 771 -7.65 19.57 20.95
C PHE A 771 -7.56 20.08 22.39
N GLU A 772 -6.44 19.85 23.09
CA GLU A 772 -6.25 20.39 24.44
C GLU A 772 -6.24 21.92 24.45
N GLN A 773 -5.54 22.55 23.51
CA GLN A 773 -5.56 24.01 23.36
C GLN A 773 -6.96 24.54 23.06
N ARG A 774 -7.73 23.82 22.24
CA ARG A 774 -9.11 24.17 21.94
C ARG A 774 -9.99 24.11 23.18
N ILE A 775 -9.86 23.05 24.00
CA ILE A 775 -10.60 22.90 25.26
C ILE A 775 -10.29 24.07 26.21
N LEU A 776 -9.02 24.43 26.38
CA LEU A 776 -8.61 25.56 27.22
C LEU A 776 -9.18 26.89 26.71
N LEU A 777 -9.14 27.12 25.39
CA LEU A 777 -9.69 28.34 24.79
C LEU A 777 -11.22 28.41 24.94
N ASP A 778 -11.91 27.28 24.75
CA ASP A 778 -13.36 27.19 24.90
C ASP A 778 -13.78 27.50 26.35
N GLN A 779 -13.06 26.95 27.34
CA GLN A 779 -13.27 27.27 28.76
C GLN A 779 -12.98 28.76 29.08
N ALA A 780 -11.90 29.32 28.54
CA ALA A 780 -11.53 30.71 28.80
C ALA A 780 -12.48 31.73 28.15
N THR A 781 -13.05 31.40 26.99
CA THR A 781 -13.89 32.33 26.21
C THR A 781 -15.38 32.13 26.42
N GLY A 782 -15.82 30.96 26.92
CA GLY A 782 -17.23 30.59 26.99
C GLY A 782 -17.92 30.46 25.62
N ARG A 783 -17.16 30.43 24.53
CA ARG A 783 -17.66 30.34 23.13
C ARG A 783 -17.51 28.95 22.52
N GLY A 784 -17.23 27.95 23.34
CA GLY A 784 -17.09 26.56 22.88
C GLY A 784 -18.42 26.00 22.39
N ARG A 785 -18.35 25.09 21.40
CA ARG A 785 -19.49 24.25 21.03
C ARG A 785 -19.89 23.42 22.25
N GLN A 786 -21.15 23.48 22.66
CA GLN A 786 -21.71 22.47 23.55
C GLN A 786 -21.84 21.17 22.76
N LEU A 787 -21.12 20.13 23.19
CA LEU A 787 -21.34 18.78 22.68
C LEU A 787 -22.65 18.26 23.28
N VAL A 788 -23.43 17.54 22.48
CA VAL A 788 -24.70 16.95 22.91
C VAL A 788 -24.36 15.76 23.81
N ASP A 789 -24.54 15.93 25.12
CA ASP A 789 -24.14 14.95 26.14
C ASP A 789 -25.12 13.76 26.21
N GLU A 790 -24.94 12.80 25.29
CA GLU A 790 -25.49 11.45 25.44
C GLU A 790 -24.50 10.49 26.16
N ILE A 791 -23.38 10.99 26.72
CA ILE A 791 -22.27 10.15 27.22
C ILE A 791 -22.46 9.69 28.67
N ASN A 792 -23.20 10.43 29.49
CA ASN A 792 -23.45 10.04 30.88
C ASN A 792 -24.52 8.94 30.95
N TRP A 793 -24.16 7.85 31.63
CA TRP A 793 -25.01 6.68 31.87
C TRP A 793 -25.84 6.79 33.15
#